data_AF-A0A4V2MLV2-F1
#
_entry.id   AF-A0A4V2MLV2-F1
#
_cell.length_a   1.000
_cell.length_b   1.000
_cell.length_c   1.000
_cell.angle_alpha   90.00
_cell.angle_beta   90.00
_cell.angle_gamma   90.00
#
_symmetry.space_group_name_H-M   'P 1'
#
loop_
_entity.id
_entity.type
_entity.pdbx_description
1 polymer ?
#
loop_
_entity_poly.entity_id
_entity_poly.type
_entity_poly.pdbx_seq_one_letter_code
_entity_poly.pdbx_strand_id
1 'polypeptide(L)'
;MTDLFKCCLFVVLLFGCLSSSAQNWMPGYEFRRKITFDKSKIEGDFTGSSPRIELDVADFPVLVELQDEAFKYHAATSCEDIVYDPEGRNIAFATVAAPLVKLSFQIESYDPVLGKYRCWIRIPSLASAKTGTPATAIYFYYGGSALHDSYSIAGLSTWNGEYSGVWHMNGENSDFGSRNVKTGLAAESLTGHGFVAEDKIPGKIGDAVELDGEDQYLHTSGHGNGAFTFMAWIKWNGGTGSQTIAGTDSIGSGRTGWRVGINAQGKIEMSTYKTSGVFWSMTSAYAVAAGVWTHVVCYYFVNGANNSGVTTLLNGSPAGGSGGAGLKLGAGGYMAVGRNKDGSQHFNGAIDELRIFKVAKPTYWLKNEYQNQNDPSSFYSIGAEESNSSWVTFTGAASSSWSTTANWLNSVKPVVGSRVRISAGKTGRITGADVVFGALFLEPGATLSSGVNVQLNCNAKFGAGAVLNMDMGKKLTLSGNGLNLSGAGTINTAELEVNASSASSEVFLDAEVNVSNYLKLSKGLLNANGKLTLLSFSHSNTAALLPIPDGNVTSIAGDVNVQSFIDGSFPSPSSGRGWRLLSSPVIHSGEEGNYQYGFQDIKSTVFITGKDGAVNGFDASPNNGATVYTHDQALAGTLSKKYVAIPNMNTAVQLGKGFYLFSRGSKLQANAYRDQLQEQPFSNPAPYTLIYKGKLFVGDLTVPVFNRNAGGEGAGFNLLGNPYASPIKWGALDKVNVGPFVWLFDPLNGTYVVSDDPNMVIPAGAGFFVKVLGGFASGSVRFSEGAKALK
;
A
#
# COMPACT_ATOMS: atom_id res chain seq x y z
N MET A 1 17.42 -62.82 -31.44
CA MET A 1 18.15 -62.98 -30.16
C MET A 1 19.54 -62.43 -30.40
N THR A 2 19.78 -61.16 -30.06
CA THR A 2 20.38 -60.71 -28.77
C THR A 2 21.82 -61.22 -28.65
N ASP A 3 22.88 -60.47 -28.41
CA ASP A 3 23.09 -59.16 -27.78
C ASP A 3 24.51 -58.67 -28.18
N LEU A 4 24.68 -57.39 -28.53
CA LEU A 4 25.18 -56.30 -27.68
C LEU A 4 26.72 -56.33 -27.45
N PHE A 5 27.44 -55.54 -28.26
CA PHE A 5 28.83 -55.14 -28.01
C PHE A 5 28.94 -53.62 -27.86
N LYS A 6 29.82 -53.24 -26.95
CA LYS A 6 30.18 -51.92 -26.44
C LYS A 6 30.59 -50.91 -27.52
N CYS A 7 30.27 -49.64 -27.29
CA CYS A 7 31.27 -48.55 -27.30
C CYS A 7 30.70 -47.28 -26.64
N CYS A 8 31.29 -46.88 -25.50
CA CYS A 8 30.98 -45.63 -24.81
C CYS A 8 31.67 -44.46 -25.54
N LEU A 9 30.88 -43.52 -26.07
CA LEU A 9 31.36 -42.22 -26.52
C LEU A 9 30.87 -41.16 -25.53
N PHE A 10 31.80 -40.48 -24.88
CA PHE A 10 31.58 -39.37 -23.96
C PHE A 10 31.08 -38.16 -24.77
N VAL A 11 29.79 -37.84 -24.69
CA VAL A 11 29.25 -36.56 -25.18
C VAL A 11 29.27 -35.58 -24.02
N VAL A 12 30.20 -34.63 -24.09
CA VAL A 12 30.18 -33.42 -23.25
C VAL A 12 28.94 -32.62 -23.65
N LEU A 13 27.88 -32.73 -22.84
CA LEU A 13 26.74 -31.81 -22.86
C LEU A 13 27.25 -30.44 -22.42
N LEU A 14 27.63 -29.60 -23.39
CA LEU A 14 27.62 -28.16 -23.19
C LEU A 14 26.18 -27.77 -22.85
N PHE A 15 25.89 -27.64 -21.56
CA PHE A 15 24.86 -26.72 -21.10
C PHE A 15 25.27 -25.35 -21.63
N GLY A 16 24.70 -24.96 -22.77
CA GLY A 16 24.63 -23.57 -23.15
C GLY A 16 23.92 -22.85 -22.03
N CYS A 17 24.70 -22.24 -21.14
CA CYS A 17 24.24 -21.20 -20.25
C CYS A 17 23.70 -20.12 -21.19
N LEU A 18 22.39 -20.15 -21.46
CA LEU A 18 21.70 -19.00 -22.01
C LEU A 18 21.91 -17.92 -20.97
N SER A 19 22.87 -17.05 -21.23
CA SER A 19 22.99 -15.76 -20.58
C SER A 19 21.59 -15.16 -20.58
N SER A 20 20.94 -15.12 -19.43
CA SER A 20 19.75 -14.30 -19.25
C SER A 20 20.25 -12.87 -19.42
N SER A 21 20.21 -12.36 -20.65
CA SER A 21 20.32 -10.94 -20.89
C SER A 21 19.29 -10.30 -19.97
N ALA A 22 19.74 -9.35 -19.15
CA ALA A 22 18.84 -8.55 -18.33
C ALA A 22 17.77 -7.98 -19.27
N GLN A 23 16.54 -8.51 -19.20
CA GLN A 23 15.48 -8.00 -20.05
C GLN A 23 15.20 -6.57 -19.62
N ASN A 24 15.30 -5.64 -20.57
CA ASN A 24 14.94 -4.25 -20.34
C ASN A 24 13.50 -4.20 -19.78
N TRP A 25 13.33 -3.50 -18.66
CA TRP A 25 12.11 -3.44 -17.87
C TRP A 25 11.65 -2.00 -17.71
N MET A 26 10.36 -1.72 -17.88
CA MET A 26 9.83 -0.35 -17.77
C MET A 26 10.00 0.18 -16.33
N PRO A 27 10.70 1.31 -16.12
CA PRO A 27 10.93 1.85 -14.79
C PRO A 27 9.63 2.10 -14.02
N GLY A 28 9.63 1.73 -12.75
CA GLY A 28 8.50 1.99 -11.85
C GLY A 28 7.33 1.02 -11.97
N TYR A 29 7.49 -0.14 -12.62
CA TYR A 29 6.52 -1.25 -12.62
C TYR A 29 7.16 -2.53 -12.09
N GLU A 30 6.40 -3.34 -11.37
CA GLU A 30 6.90 -4.56 -10.71
C GLU A 30 6.57 -5.84 -11.47
N PHE A 31 5.50 -5.85 -12.26
CA PHE A 31 5.05 -7.05 -12.96
C PHE A 31 4.72 -6.72 -14.41
N ARG A 32 4.78 -7.75 -15.27
CA ARG A 32 4.25 -7.66 -16.62
C ARG A 32 3.72 -8.98 -17.13
N ARG A 33 2.84 -8.92 -18.13
CA ARG A 33 2.44 -10.06 -18.95
C ARG A 33 2.68 -9.77 -20.41
N LYS A 34 3.19 -10.75 -21.16
CA LYS A 34 3.33 -10.65 -22.60
C LYS A 34 1.98 -10.94 -23.27
N ILE A 35 1.50 -10.03 -24.10
CA ILE A 35 0.32 -10.21 -24.95
C ILE A 35 0.82 -10.39 -26.38
N THR A 36 0.48 -11.50 -27.02
CA THR A 36 0.87 -11.80 -28.41
C THR A 36 -0.37 -11.86 -29.28
N PHE A 37 -0.46 -10.97 -30.27
CA PHE A 37 -1.60 -10.89 -31.17
C PHE A 37 -1.59 -12.04 -32.19
N ASP A 38 -2.75 -12.63 -32.44
CA ASP A 38 -2.93 -13.68 -33.45
C ASP A 38 -2.94 -13.06 -34.85
N LYS A 39 -1.75 -13.02 -35.48
CA LYS A 39 -1.60 -12.46 -36.83
C LYS A 39 -2.47 -13.17 -37.87
N SER A 40 -2.93 -14.40 -37.64
CA SER A 40 -3.79 -15.10 -38.60
C SER A 40 -5.18 -14.47 -38.76
N LYS A 41 -5.58 -13.62 -37.80
CA LYS A 41 -6.86 -12.90 -37.80
C LYS A 41 -6.77 -11.48 -38.36
N ILE A 42 -5.58 -11.02 -38.75
CA ILE A 42 -5.35 -9.62 -39.14
C ILE A 42 -5.10 -9.57 -40.66
N GLU A 43 -5.97 -8.86 -41.37
CA GLU A 43 -5.80 -8.55 -42.79
C GLU A 43 -5.01 -7.25 -42.98
N GLY A 44 -3.98 -7.29 -43.82
CA GLY A 44 -3.14 -6.14 -44.12
C GLY A 44 -3.57 -5.35 -45.35
N ASP A 45 -2.91 -4.21 -45.56
CA ASP A 45 -3.03 -3.47 -46.82
C ASP A 45 -2.30 -4.19 -47.95
N PHE A 46 -2.62 -3.89 -49.21
CA PHE A 46 -1.97 -4.50 -50.37
C PHE A 46 -1.29 -3.45 -51.26
N THR A 47 -0.06 -3.75 -51.68
CA THR A 47 0.63 -3.00 -52.73
C THR A 47 0.98 -3.92 -53.91
N GLY A 48 1.09 -3.33 -55.11
CA GLY A 48 1.39 -4.05 -56.34
C GLY A 48 0.17 -4.71 -56.99
N SER A 49 0.17 -4.82 -58.32
CA SER A 49 -0.89 -5.48 -59.09
C SER A 49 -0.62 -6.97 -59.30
N SER A 50 0.64 -7.42 -59.28
CA SER A 50 1.06 -8.83 -59.27
C SER A 50 2.58 -8.97 -59.06
N PRO A 51 3.06 -9.74 -58.06
CA PRO A 51 2.28 -10.32 -56.97
C PRO A 51 1.77 -9.23 -56.02
N ARG A 52 0.60 -9.43 -55.42
CA ARG A 52 0.13 -8.57 -54.34
C ARG A 52 0.98 -8.81 -53.11
N ILE A 53 1.58 -7.77 -52.55
CA ILE A 53 2.37 -7.82 -51.33
C ILE A 53 1.52 -7.22 -50.22
N GLU A 54 1.21 -8.03 -49.20
CA GLU A 54 0.50 -7.58 -48.01
C GLU A 54 1.45 -6.80 -47.08
N LEU A 55 0.94 -5.77 -46.41
CA LEU A 55 1.67 -4.93 -45.47
C LEU A 55 1.03 -5.00 -44.09
N ASP A 56 1.86 -4.88 -43.05
CA ASP A 56 1.40 -4.78 -41.66
C ASP A 56 0.51 -3.55 -41.47
N VAL A 57 -0.44 -3.63 -40.54
CA VAL A 57 -1.42 -2.57 -40.30
C VAL A 57 -0.80 -1.51 -39.40
N ALA A 58 -0.68 -0.28 -39.89
CA ALA A 58 -0.12 0.83 -39.14
C ALA A 58 -1.16 1.50 -38.22
N ASP A 59 -0.69 2.00 -37.07
CA ASP A 59 -1.45 2.86 -36.14
C ASP A 59 -2.86 2.34 -35.79
N PHE A 60 -2.94 1.04 -35.47
CA PHE A 60 -4.20 0.36 -35.19
C PHE A 60 -4.50 0.32 -33.68
N PRO A 61 -5.62 0.91 -33.21
CA PRO A 61 -6.07 0.74 -31.82
C PRO A 61 -6.69 -0.64 -31.63
N VAL A 62 -6.05 -1.50 -30.84
CA VAL A 62 -6.55 -2.84 -30.48
C VAL A 62 -7.27 -2.75 -29.13
N LEU A 63 -8.46 -3.33 -29.05
CA LEU A 63 -9.17 -3.62 -27.82
C LEU A 63 -8.61 -4.87 -27.17
N VAL A 64 -8.20 -4.76 -25.91
CA VAL A 64 -7.70 -5.86 -25.09
C VAL A 64 -8.52 -5.93 -23.81
N GLU A 65 -9.02 -7.12 -23.51
CA GLU A 65 -9.65 -7.49 -22.24
C GLU A 65 -8.73 -8.41 -21.42
N LEU A 66 -8.35 -7.98 -20.23
CA LEU A 66 -7.51 -8.74 -19.32
C LEU A 66 -8.30 -8.99 -18.04
N GLN A 67 -8.29 -10.23 -17.54
CA GLN A 67 -8.85 -10.54 -16.23
C GLN A 67 -7.91 -11.47 -15.51
N ASP A 68 -7.50 -11.09 -14.31
CA ASP A 68 -6.66 -11.91 -13.43
C ASP A 68 -6.86 -11.48 -11.98
N GLU A 69 -6.70 -12.42 -11.05
CA GLU A 69 -6.74 -12.12 -9.61
C GLU A 69 -5.68 -11.08 -9.22
N ALA A 70 -4.50 -11.11 -9.87
CA ALA A 70 -3.41 -10.15 -9.63
C ALA A 70 -3.76 -8.69 -10.00
N PHE A 71 -4.85 -8.47 -10.72
CA PHE A 71 -5.29 -7.14 -11.16
C PHE A 71 -6.38 -6.56 -10.28
N LYS A 72 -6.87 -7.30 -9.27
CA LYS A 72 -7.88 -6.80 -8.34
C LYS A 72 -7.32 -5.63 -7.54
N TYR A 73 -8.19 -4.66 -7.29
CA TYR A 73 -7.87 -3.59 -6.37
C TYR A 73 -7.92 -4.15 -4.96
N HIS A 74 -6.85 -3.91 -4.23
CA HIS A 74 -6.85 -4.10 -2.80
C HIS A 74 -6.64 -2.72 -2.19
N ALA A 75 -7.62 -2.25 -1.42
CA ALA A 75 -7.39 -1.14 -0.52
C ALA A 75 -6.17 -1.52 0.31
N ALA A 76 -5.13 -0.67 0.38
CA ALA A 76 -3.81 -0.98 0.93
C ALA A 76 -3.87 -1.59 2.35
N THR A 77 -4.16 -2.88 2.41
CA THR A 77 -4.50 -3.66 3.61
C THR A 77 -3.43 -4.71 3.84
N SER A 78 -2.64 -5.03 2.80
CA SER A 78 -1.49 -5.88 2.92
C SER A 78 -0.24 -5.28 2.26
N CYS A 79 0.88 -5.84 2.67
CA CYS A 79 2.21 -5.60 2.14
C CYS A 79 2.48 -6.30 0.79
N GLU A 80 1.47 -6.95 0.21
CA GLU A 80 1.57 -7.85 -0.95
C GLU A 80 0.72 -7.39 -2.15
N ASP A 81 -0.07 -6.33 -2.01
CA ASP A 81 -1.06 -5.92 -3.00
C ASP A 81 -0.39 -5.29 -4.24
N ILE A 82 -0.92 -5.53 -5.44
CA ILE A 82 -0.25 -5.16 -6.71
C ILE A 82 -0.94 -3.97 -7.41
N VAL A 83 -2.21 -3.67 -7.11
CA VAL A 83 -2.95 -2.52 -7.67
C VAL A 83 -3.54 -1.69 -6.55
N TYR A 84 -2.99 -0.49 -6.35
CA TYR A 84 -3.29 0.40 -5.22
C TYR A 84 -4.24 1.57 -5.56
N ASP A 85 -4.64 1.71 -6.83
CA ASP A 85 -5.55 2.75 -7.32
C ASP A 85 -6.91 2.11 -7.64
N PRO A 86 -7.99 2.57 -7.01
CA PRO A 86 -9.32 1.99 -7.22
C PRO A 86 -9.82 2.18 -8.67
N GLU A 87 -9.27 3.16 -9.40
CA GLU A 87 -9.52 3.37 -10.83
C GLU A 87 -8.57 2.58 -11.75
N GLY A 88 -7.65 1.79 -11.21
CA GLY A 88 -6.80 0.87 -11.97
C GLY A 88 -5.74 1.54 -12.85
N ARG A 89 -5.36 2.80 -12.59
CA ARG A 89 -4.53 3.60 -13.51
C ARG A 89 -3.04 3.25 -13.50
N ASN A 90 -2.59 2.40 -12.59
CA ASN A 90 -1.16 2.06 -12.39
C ASN A 90 -0.64 1.01 -13.37
N ILE A 91 -0.90 1.23 -14.66
CA ILE A 91 -0.57 0.29 -15.73
C ILE A 91 0.12 0.98 -16.91
N ALA A 92 0.85 0.21 -17.71
CA ALA A 92 1.39 0.68 -18.97
C ALA A 92 1.50 -0.44 -20.01
N PHE A 93 1.62 -0.04 -21.27
CA PHE A 93 1.91 -0.96 -22.36
C PHE A 93 3.19 -0.55 -23.08
N ALA A 94 3.95 -1.52 -23.58
CA ALA A 94 5.09 -1.28 -24.46
C ALA A 94 5.24 -2.42 -25.47
N THR A 95 5.81 -2.17 -26.64
CA THR A 95 6.16 -3.28 -27.54
C THR A 95 7.30 -4.11 -26.94
N VAL A 96 7.34 -5.40 -27.25
CA VAL A 96 8.45 -6.27 -26.81
C VAL A 96 9.79 -5.80 -27.39
N ALA A 97 9.78 -5.17 -28.57
CA ALA A 97 10.96 -4.60 -29.22
C ALA A 97 11.45 -3.28 -28.57
N ALA A 98 10.58 -2.55 -27.88
CA ALA A 98 10.90 -1.29 -27.20
C ALA A 98 10.25 -1.25 -25.79
N PRO A 99 10.66 -2.14 -24.86
CA PRO A 99 9.97 -2.35 -23.58
C PRO A 99 10.04 -1.16 -22.60
N LEU A 100 10.83 -0.13 -22.93
CA LEU A 100 10.98 1.11 -22.15
C LEU A 100 10.12 2.27 -22.69
N VAL A 101 9.52 2.11 -23.87
CA VAL A 101 8.73 3.17 -24.53
C VAL A 101 7.25 2.87 -24.34
N LYS A 102 6.56 3.76 -23.62
CA LYS A 102 5.12 3.64 -23.38
C LYS A 102 4.34 3.77 -24.68
N LEU A 103 3.41 2.84 -24.91
CA LEU A 103 2.36 2.97 -25.91
C LEU A 103 1.24 3.87 -25.37
N SER A 104 0.56 4.57 -26.28
CA SER A 104 -0.67 5.27 -25.97
C SER A 104 -1.81 4.28 -25.80
N PHE A 105 -2.60 4.46 -24.74
CA PHE A 105 -3.79 3.68 -24.48
C PHE A 105 -4.88 4.52 -23.80
N GLN A 106 -6.12 4.02 -23.86
CA GLN A 106 -7.28 4.47 -23.09
C GLN A 106 -7.76 3.31 -22.24
N ILE A 107 -8.15 3.59 -21.00
CA ILE A 107 -8.86 2.63 -20.16
C ILE A 107 -10.35 2.80 -20.47
N GLU A 108 -10.96 1.76 -21.03
CA GLU A 108 -12.40 1.71 -21.31
C GLU A 108 -13.18 1.48 -20.01
N SER A 109 -12.75 0.48 -19.25
CA SER A 109 -13.33 0.13 -17.97
C SER A 109 -12.33 -0.68 -17.14
N TYR A 110 -12.46 -0.55 -15.82
CA TYR A 110 -11.76 -1.36 -14.85
C TYR A 110 -12.75 -1.84 -13.80
N ASP A 111 -12.82 -3.15 -13.61
CA ASP A 111 -13.54 -3.77 -12.51
C ASP A 111 -12.55 -4.11 -11.38
N PRO A 112 -12.55 -3.34 -10.27
CA PRO A 112 -11.64 -3.56 -9.15
C PRO A 112 -11.89 -4.88 -8.40
N VAL A 113 -13.10 -5.43 -8.46
CA VAL A 113 -13.49 -6.65 -7.73
C VAL A 113 -13.10 -7.91 -8.51
N LEU A 114 -13.25 -7.88 -9.83
CA LEU A 114 -12.87 -8.99 -10.70
C LEU A 114 -11.42 -8.92 -11.19
N GLY A 115 -10.77 -7.76 -11.05
CA GLY A 115 -9.45 -7.52 -11.64
C GLY A 115 -9.54 -7.53 -13.16
N LYS A 116 -10.59 -6.93 -13.72
CA LYS A 116 -10.87 -6.94 -15.15
C LYS A 116 -10.58 -5.58 -15.77
N TYR A 117 -9.59 -5.53 -16.66
CA TYR A 117 -9.30 -4.38 -17.49
C TYR A 117 -9.89 -4.54 -18.89
N ARG A 118 -10.41 -3.45 -19.43
CA ARG A 118 -10.67 -3.28 -20.86
C ARG A 118 -9.94 -2.02 -21.31
N CYS A 119 -9.05 -2.17 -22.29
CA CYS A 119 -8.18 -1.08 -22.74
C CYS A 119 -8.11 -1.02 -24.26
N TRP A 120 -8.09 0.20 -24.81
CA TRP A 120 -7.73 0.47 -26.20
C TRP A 120 -6.26 0.82 -26.26
N ILE A 121 -5.45 0.07 -27.02
CA ILE A 121 -4.01 0.30 -27.13
C ILE A 121 -3.64 0.58 -28.59
N ARG A 122 -3.00 1.73 -28.86
CA ARG A 122 -2.50 2.05 -30.20
C ARG A 122 -1.24 1.25 -30.49
N ILE A 123 -1.33 0.33 -31.45
CA ILE A 123 -0.21 -0.47 -31.94
C ILE A 123 0.39 0.21 -33.17
N PRO A 124 1.67 0.65 -33.14
CA PRO A 124 2.29 1.36 -34.26
C PRO A 124 2.37 0.52 -35.55
N SER A 125 2.65 -0.77 -35.41
CA SER A 125 2.66 -1.74 -36.51
C SER A 125 2.16 -3.10 -36.02
N LEU A 126 1.04 -3.54 -36.57
CA LEU A 126 0.36 -4.78 -36.23
C LEU A 126 0.54 -5.80 -37.36
N ALA A 127 1.22 -6.90 -37.05
CA ALA A 127 1.59 -7.90 -38.04
C ALA A 127 0.36 -8.55 -38.69
N SER A 128 0.29 -8.54 -40.02
CA SER A 128 -0.80 -9.15 -40.76
C SER A 128 -0.50 -10.61 -41.14
N ALA A 129 -1.54 -11.38 -41.49
CA ALA A 129 -1.45 -12.83 -41.68
C ALA A 129 -0.40 -13.26 -42.72
N LYS A 130 -0.23 -12.49 -43.80
CA LYS A 130 0.62 -12.89 -44.95
C LYS A 130 1.97 -12.18 -45.01
N THR A 131 2.32 -11.36 -44.02
CA THR A 131 3.65 -10.72 -43.97
C THR A 131 4.69 -11.66 -43.36
N GLY A 132 5.97 -11.43 -43.70
CA GLY A 132 7.10 -12.11 -43.05
C GLY A 132 7.40 -11.63 -41.63
N THR A 133 6.70 -10.60 -41.15
CA THR A 133 6.84 -10.05 -39.80
C THR A 133 6.34 -11.06 -38.76
N PRO A 134 7.11 -11.36 -37.69
CA PRO A 134 6.62 -12.16 -36.58
C PRO A 134 5.37 -11.55 -35.95
N ALA A 135 4.55 -12.36 -35.29
CA ALA A 135 3.36 -11.87 -34.57
C ALA A 135 3.74 -10.71 -33.63
N THR A 136 3.02 -9.59 -33.74
CA THR A 136 3.25 -8.44 -32.87
C THR A 136 2.95 -8.82 -31.43
N ALA A 137 3.84 -8.43 -30.51
CA ALA A 137 3.66 -8.65 -29.09
C ALA A 137 3.96 -7.38 -28.30
N ILE A 138 3.21 -7.20 -27.21
CA ILE A 138 3.36 -6.11 -26.24
C ILE A 138 3.51 -6.69 -24.83
N TYR A 139 4.04 -5.89 -23.92
CA TYR A 139 3.97 -6.13 -22.49
C TYR A 139 2.87 -5.26 -21.88
N PHE A 140 2.04 -5.86 -21.04
CA PHE A 140 1.17 -5.18 -20.09
C PHE A 140 1.89 -5.11 -18.75
N TYR A 141 2.32 -3.92 -18.35
CA TYR A 141 2.98 -3.65 -17.07
C TYR A 141 1.97 -3.20 -16.02
N TYR A 142 2.15 -3.66 -14.78
CA TYR A 142 1.33 -3.31 -13.62
C TYR A 142 2.16 -3.43 -12.33
N GLY A 143 1.58 -3.09 -11.16
CA GLY A 143 2.37 -2.98 -9.92
C GLY A 143 3.27 -1.75 -9.89
N GLY A 144 2.88 -0.67 -10.58
CA GLY A 144 3.66 0.56 -10.61
C GLY A 144 3.12 1.67 -9.75
N SER A 145 3.91 2.72 -9.52
CA SER A 145 3.46 3.93 -8.79
C SER A 145 2.99 5.06 -9.73
N ALA A 146 3.23 4.94 -11.03
CA ALA A 146 2.86 5.96 -12.01
C ALA A 146 1.41 5.78 -12.46
N LEU A 147 0.60 6.83 -12.31
CA LEU A 147 -0.78 6.85 -12.79
C LEU A 147 -0.84 7.18 -14.28
N HIS A 148 -1.60 6.41 -15.04
CA HIS A 148 -2.03 6.75 -16.38
C HIS A 148 -3.29 7.63 -16.32
N ASP A 149 -3.29 8.69 -17.11
CA ASP A 149 -4.48 9.50 -17.34
C ASP A 149 -4.90 9.37 -18.82
N SER A 150 -6.07 8.77 -19.03
CA SER A 150 -6.64 8.57 -20.36
C SER A 150 -6.99 9.89 -21.05
N TYR A 151 -7.10 11.00 -20.32
CA TYR A 151 -7.36 12.33 -20.90
C TYR A 151 -6.09 13.20 -21.03
N SER A 152 -4.93 12.65 -20.67
CA SER A 152 -3.64 13.29 -20.97
C SER A 152 -3.37 13.31 -22.48
N ILE A 153 -2.43 14.15 -22.93
CA ILE A 153 -1.99 14.19 -24.35
C ILE A 153 -1.62 12.78 -24.86
N ALA A 154 -0.98 11.97 -24.02
CA ALA A 154 -0.57 10.59 -24.36
C ALA A 154 -1.75 9.61 -24.40
N GLY A 155 -2.79 9.82 -23.58
CA GLY A 155 -4.02 9.03 -23.63
C GLY A 155 -4.86 9.36 -24.86
N LEU A 156 -5.04 10.65 -25.16
CA LEU A 156 -5.77 11.13 -26.34
C LEU A 156 -5.08 10.74 -27.67
N SER A 157 -3.76 10.49 -27.65
CA SER A 157 -3.02 10.04 -28.84
C SER A 157 -3.18 8.55 -29.17
N THR A 158 -3.94 7.80 -28.37
CA THR A 158 -4.42 6.45 -28.72
C THR A 158 -5.17 6.47 -30.05
N TRP A 159 -5.93 7.53 -30.26
CA TRP A 159 -6.65 7.80 -31.50
C TRP A 159 -5.82 8.73 -32.37
N ASN A 160 -5.42 8.25 -33.55
CA ASN A 160 -4.57 9.01 -34.47
C ASN A 160 -5.30 10.23 -35.07
N GLY A 161 -4.62 11.00 -35.91
CA GLY A 161 -5.17 12.23 -36.49
C GLY A 161 -6.32 12.04 -37.49
N GLU A 162 -6.64 10.81 -37.90
CA GLU A 162 -7.71 10.51 -38.87
C GLU A 162 -9.10 10.45 -38.22
N TYR A 163 -9.16 10.25 -36.90
CA TYR A 163 -10.39 10.33 -36.14
C TYR A 163 -10.82 11.80 -35.98
N SER A 164 -12.09 12.06 -36.27
CA SER A 164 -12.78 13.30 -35.90
C SER A 164 -13.37 13.21 -34.50
N GLY A 165 -13.83 12.03 -34.09
CA GLY A 165 -14.35 11.80 -32.75
C GLY A 165 -14.51 10.31 -32.46
N VAL A 166 -14.36 9.98 -31.19
CA VAL A 166 -14.57 8.64 -30.62
C VAL A 166 -15.33 8.84 -29.31
N TRP A 167 -16.46 8.16 -29.19
CA TRP A 167 -17.33 8.21 -28.04
C TRP A 167 -17.65 6.78 -27.61
N HIS A 168 -17.24 6.41 -26.41
CA HIS A 168 -17.49 5.08 -25.84
C HIS A 168 -18.94 4.87 -25.41
N MET A 169 -19.77 5.93 -25.40
CA MET A 169 -21.19 5.86 -25.04
C MET A 169 -21.48 5.37 -23.61
N ASN A 170 -20.50 5.51 -22.70
CA ASN A 170 -20.60 5.05 -21.30
C ASN A 170 -21.57 5.83 -20.38
N GLY A 171 -22.28 6.85 -20.88
CA GLY A 171 -23.17 7.70 -20.08
C GLY A 171 -22.45 8.35 -18.90
N GLU A 172 -21.34 9.05 -19.17
CA GLU A 172 -20.35 9.45 -18.16
C GLU A 172 -20.80 10.58 -17.23
N ASN A 173 -21.91 11.26 -17.58
CA ASN A 173 -22.41 12.47 -16.92
C ASN A 173 -23.92 12.36 -16.66
N SER A 174 -24.49 13.30 -15.90
CA SER A 174 -25.94 13.32 -15.58
C SER A 174 -26.85 13.54 -16.80
N ASP A 175 -26.31 14.01 -17.92
CA ASP A 175 -26.99 14.13 -19.22
C ASP A 175 -26.82 12.87 -20.08
N PHE A 176 -26.17 11.82 -19.55
CA PHE A 176 -25.81 10.59 -20.25
C PHE A 176 -24.96 10.85 -21.50
N GLY A 177 -24.28 12.00 -21.52
CA GLY A 177 -23.32 12.35 -22.54
C GLY A 177 -22.12 11.41 -22.58
N SER A 178 -21.36 11.49 -23.66
CA SER A 178 -20.11 10.76 -23.82
C SER A 178 -19.02 11.73 -24.22
N ARG A 179 -17.87 11.68 -23.54
CA ARG A 179 -16.74 12.54 -23.89
C ARG A 179 -16.11 12.10 -25.21
N ASN A 180 -15.69 13.07 -26.02
CA ASN A 180 -14.85 12.75 -27.19
C ASN A 180 -13.43 12.39 -26.73
N VAL A 181 -13.11 11.10 -26.62
CA VAL A 181 -11.80 10.62 -26.16
C VAL A 181 -10.67 10.83 -27.19
N LYS A 182 -10.98 11.35 -28.39
CA LYS A 182 -9.96 11.74 -29.37
C LYS A 182 -9.34 13.12 -29.08
N THR A 183 -10.15 14.06 -28.58
CA THR A 183 -9.74 15.46 -28.39
C THR A 183 -9.81 15.92 -26.94
N GLY A 184 -10.65 15.29 -26.11
CA GLY A 184 -10.90 15.70 -24.74
C GLY A 184 -11.63 17.03 -24.60
N LEU A 185 -12.08 17.64 -25.71
CA LEU A 185 -12.72 18.95 -25.71
C LEU A 185 -14.21 18.82 -25.37
N ALA A 186 -14.66 19.61 -24.39
CA ALA A 186 -16.06 19.62 -23.96
C ALA A 186 -17.04 19.96 -25.10
N ALA A 187 -16.67 20.92 -25.97
CA ALA A 187 -17.51 21.33 -27.11
C ALA A 187 -17.70 20.23 -28.18
N GLU A 188 -16.88 19.18 -28.13
CA GLU A 188 -16.97 18.03 -29.04
C GLU A 188 -17.53 16.78 -28.33
N SER A 189 -17.86 16.88 -27.04
CA SER A 189 -18.52 15.78 -26.32
C SER A 189 -19.99 15.68 -26.76
N LEU A 190 -20.55 14.47 -26.71
CA LEU A 190 -21.97 14.26 -26.89
C LEU A 190 -22.71 14.68 -25.63
N THR A 191 -23.79 15.44 -25.79
CA THR A 191 -24.70 15.85 -24.72
C THR A 191 -26.06 15.22 -25.00
N GLY A 192 -26.55 14.41 -24.06
CA GLY A 192 -27.84 13.74 -24.14
C GLY A 192 -29.00 14.60 -23.65
N HIS A 193 -30.20 14.25 -24.11
CA HIS A 193 -31.48 14.88 -23.77
C HIS A 193 -32.54 13.82 -23.54
N GLY A 194 -33.33 13.97 -22.48
CA GLY A 194 -34.43 13.05 -22.16
C GLY A 194 -34.02 11.74 -21.48
N PHE A 195 -32.73 11.53 -21.23
CA PHE A 195 -32.22 10.30 -20.62
C PHE A 195 -32.43 10.23 -19.10
N VAL A 196 -32.62 9.01 -18.61
CA VAL A 196 -32.69 8.61 -17.20
C VAL A 196 -31.68 7.49 -16.89
N ALA A 197 -31.52 7.16 -15.61
CA ALA A 197 -30.51 6.19 -15.16
C ALA A 197 -30.67 4.80 -15.79
N GLU A 198 -31.90 4.39 -16.07
CA GLU A 198 -32.25 3.12 -16.68
C GLU A 198 -31.80 3.01 -18.14
N ASP A 199 -31.54 4.13 -18.81
CA ASP A 199 -31.09 4.15 -20.21
C ASP A 199 -29.61 3.81 -20.35
N LYS A 200 -28.85 3.81 -19.26
CA LYS A 200 -27.49 3.29 -19.24
C LYS A 200 -27.55 1.77 -19.09
N ILE A 201 -27.22 1.06 -20.17
CA ILE A 201 -27.31 -0.41 -20.23
C ILE A 201 -25.94 -1.04 -20.55
N PRO A 202 -25.75 -2.35 -20.31
CA PRO A 202 -24.56 -3.05 -20.79
C PRO A 202 -24.42 -2.96 -22.31
N GLY A 203 -23.30 -2.43 -22.76
CA GLY A 203 -22.97 -2.25 -24.16
C GLY A 203 -22.45 -3.52 -24.83
N LYS A 204 -22.08 -3.39 -26.10
CA LYS A 204 -21.24 -4.38 -26.78
C LYS A 204 -19.81 -4.33 -26.22
N ILE A 205 -19.32 -3.14 -25.88
CA ILE A 205 -18.03 -2.86 -25.27
C ILE A 205 -18.31 -1.85 -24.14
N GLY A 206 -18.08 -2.24 -22.89
CA GLY A 206 -18.39 -1.35 -21.76
C GLY A 206 -19.90 -1.16 -21.58
N ASP A 207 -20.32 0.09 -21.44
CA ASP A 207 -21.72 0.50 -21.30
C ASP A 207 -22.20 1.17 -22.59
N ALA A 208 -23.52 1.23 -22.77
CA ALA A 208 -24.17 1.89 -23.89
C ALA A 208 -25.31 2.78 -23.41
N VAL A 209 -25.81 3.63 -24.32
CA VAL A 209 -27.04 4.40 -24.11
C VAL A 209 -28.19 3.81 -24.94
N GLU A 210 -29.30 3.52 -24.27
CA GLU A 210 -30.57 3.12 -24.85
C GLU A 210 -31.39 4.35 -25.22
N LEU A 211 -31.96 4.37 -26.42
CA LEU A 211 -32.87 5.42 -26.88
C LEU A 211 -34.30 4.87 -27.02
N ASP A 212 -35.28 5.62 -26.53
CA ASP A 212 -36.68 5.22 -26.44
C ASP A 212 -37.45 5.20 -27.78
N GLY A 213 -36.94 5.89 -28.79
CA GLY A 213 -37.62 6.06 -30.08
C GLY A 213 -38.68 7.15 -30.12
N GLU A 214 -38.74 8.02 -29.11
CA GLU A 214 -39.77 9.06 -28.99
C GLU A 214 -39.18 10.47 -28.88
N ASP A 215 -38.36 10.76 -27.86
CA ASP A 215 -37.81 12.11 -27.65
C ASP A 215 -36.33 12.17 -27.26
N GLN A 216 -35.71 11.02 -27.00
CA GLN A 216 -34.32 10.95 -26.57
C GLN A 216 -33.34 11.09 -27.74
N TYR A 217 -32.25 11.83 -27.50
CA TYR A 217 -31.17 12.01 -28.49
C TYR A 217 -29.92 12.61 -27.85
N LEU A 218 -28.78 12.42 -28.51
CA LEU A 218 -27.54 13.13 -28.20
C LEU A 218 -27.16 14.10 -29.32
N HIS A 219 -26.35 15.10 -28.98
CA HIS A 219 -25.80 16.01 -29.98
C HIS A 219 -24.38 16.46 -29.63
N THR A 220 -23.62 16.86 -30.66
CA THR A 220 -22.29 17.47 -30.54
C THR A 220 -22.04 18.41 -31.73
N SER A 221 -20.89 19.07 -31.77
CA SER A 221 -20.45 19.88 -32.90
C SER A 221 -20.52 19.15 -34.26
N GLY A 222 -20.55 19.91 -35.35
CA GLY A 222 -20.73 19.37 -36.70
C GLY A 222 -19.48 18.69 -37.27
N HIS A 223 -19.67 17.84 -38.28
CA HIS A 223 -18.58 17.26 -39.07
C HIS A 223 -18.45 17.97 -40.42
N GLY A 224 -17.23 17.97 -40.98
CA GLY A 224 -16.95 18.57 -42.29
C GLY A 224 -17.65 17.88 -43.46
N ASN A 225 -17.50 18.46 -44.66
CA ASN A 225 -18.14 17.95 -45.88
C ASN A 225 -17.25 17.04 -46.75
N GLY A 226 -16.14 16.57 -46.20
CA GLY A 226 -15.15 15.72 -46.87
C GLY A 226 -15.52 14.23 -46.87
N ALA A 227 -14.57 13.40 -47.30
CA ALA A 227 -14.66 11.95 -47.10
C ALA A 227 -14.71 11.63 -45.60
N PHE A 228 -15.48 10.62 -45.21
CA PHE A 228 -15.61 10.24 -43.80
C PHE A 228 -15.97 8.77 -43.65
N THR A 229 -15.79 8.24 -42.44
CA THR A 229 -16.31 6.94 -42.03
C THR A 229 -17.09 7.09 -40.74
N PHE A 230 -18.37 6.75 -40.78
CA PHE A 230 -19.21 6.54 -39.60
C PHE A 230 -19.14 5.08 -39.18
N MET A 231 -19.06 4.82 -37.88
CA MET A 231 -19.25 3.49 -37.31
C MET A 231 -19.86 3.56 -35.92
N ALA A 232 -20.68 2.57 -35.61
CA ALA A 232 -21.19 2.32 -34.26
C ALA A 232 -21.64 0.86 -34.15
N TRP A 233 -21.67 0.35 -32.92
CA TRP A 233 -22.53 -0.77 -32.60
C TRP A 233 -23.94 -0.25 -32.33
N ILE A 234 -24.94 -0.91 -32.91
CA ILE A 234 -26.34 -0.61 -32.64
C ILE A 234 -27.09 -1.87 -32.20
N LYS A 235 -28.07 -1.72 -31.31
CA LYS A 235 -29.03 -2.76 -30.97
C LYS A 235 -30.43 -2.22 -31.23
N TRP A 236 -30.89 -2.32 -32.46
CA TRP A 236 -32.19 -1.80 -32.87
C TRP A 236 -33.34 -2.61 -32.27
N ASN A 237 -34.35 -1.98 -31.69
CA ASN A 237 -35.48 -2.68 -31.07
C ASN A 237 -36.63 -3.01 -32.05
N GLY A 238 -36.51 -2.60 -33.30
CA GLY A 238 -37.59 -2.69 -34.28
C GLY A 238 -38.37 -1.37 -34.40
N GLY A 239 -39.43 -1.39 -35.20
CA GLY A 239 -40.34 -0.25 -35.35
C GLY A 239 -40.93 -0.11 -36.75
N THR A 240 -41.96 0.71 -36.85
CA THR A 240 -42.66 1.01 -38.11
C THR A 240 -42.31 2.43 -38.57
N GLY A 241 -41.28 2.58 -39.39
CA GLY A 241 -40.88 3.90 -39.90
C GLY A 241 -39.37 4.00 -40.13
N SER A 242 -38.92 5.15 -40.63
CA SER A 242 -37.48 5.44 -40.73
C SER A 242 -37.00 6.11 -39.45
N GLN A 243 -35.95 5.56 -38.85
CA GLN A 243 -35.34 6.04 -37.62
C GLN A 243 -33.89 6.47 -37.89
N THR A 244 -33.35 7.41 -37.11
CA THR A 244 -32.02 8.00 -37.36
C THR A 244 -31.02 7.58 -36.32
N ILE A 245 -29.97 6.87 -36.74
CA ILE A 245 -28.88 6.49 -35.85
C ILE A 245 -28.00 7.72 -35.58
N ALA A 246 -27.51 8.39 -36.63
CA ALA A 246 -26.79 9.65 -36.51
C ALA A 246 -26.81 10.45 -37.81
N GLY A 247 -26.63 11.76 -37.73
CA GLY A 247 -26.55 12.62 -38.90
C GLY A 247 -26.03 14.02 -38.58
N THR A 248 -25.50 14.66 -39.61
CA THR A 248 -25.13 16.09 -39.60
C THR A 248 -26.04 16.91 -40.49
N ASP A 249 -27.15 16.33 -40.94
CA ASP A 249 -28.01 16.97 -41.91
C ASP A 249 -28.57 18.32 -41.40
N SER A 250 -28.90 19.22 -42.31
CA SER A 250 -29.56 20.50 -41.98
C SER A 250 -31.08 20.40 -42.15
N ILE A 251 -31.82 21.37 -41.62
CA ILE A 251 -33.29 21.41 -41.70
C ILE A 251 -33.79 22.13 -42.96
N GLY A 252 -35.01 21.81 -43.39
CA GLY A 252 -35.74 22.55 -44.42
C GLY A 252 -35.38 22.20 -45.87
N SER A 253 -35.92 23.00 -46.80
CA SER A 253 -35.83 22.72 -48.25
C SER A 253 -34.39 22.75 -48.78
N GLY A 254 -33.43 23.42 -48.11
CA GLY A 254 -32.03 23.52 -48.52
C GLY A 254 -31.08 22.45 -47.96
N ARG A 255 -31.58 21.29 -47.51
CA ARG A 255 -30.84 20.26 -46.75
C ARG A 255 -29.46 19.92 -47.33
N THR A 256 -28.48 19.84 -46.43
CA THR A 256 -27.06 19.51 -46.65
C THR A 256 -26.60 18.50 -45.60
N GLY A 257 -25.38 17.95 -45.71
CA GLY A 257 -24.82 17.00 -44.75
C GLY A 257 -25.15 15.54 -45.08
N TRP A 258 -25.15 14.68 -44.08
CA TRP A 258 -25.41 13.24 -44.23
C TRP A 258 -26.27 12.71 -43.08
N ARG A 259 -26.93 11.58 -43.30
CA ARG A 259 -27.72 10.85 -42.31
C ARG A 259 -27.48 9.35 -42.47
N VAL A 260 -27.23 8.65 -41.36
CA VAL A 260 -27.27 7.20 -41.26
C VAL A 260 -28.50 6.84 -40.42
N GLY A 261 -29.38 6.02 -40.98
CA GLY A 261 -30.63 5.61 -40.36
C GLY A 261 -30.94 4.15 -40.65
N ILE A 262 -32.12 3.74 -40.22
CA ILE A 262 -32.70 2.43 -40.45
C ILE A 262 -34.14 2.60 -40.91
N ASN A 263 -34.55 1.87 -41.95
CA ASN A 263 -35.92 1.95 -42.47
C ASN A 263 -36.85 0.90 -41.83
N ALA A 264 -38.12 0.96 -42.19
CA ALA A 264 -39.15 0.06 -41.64
C ALA A 264 -38.91 -1.43 -41.95
N GLN A 265 -38.04 -1.76 -42.92
CA GLN A 265 -37.64 -3.13 -43.22
C GLN A 265 -36.37 -3.56 -42.46
N GLY A 266 -35.88 -2.75 -41.54
CA GLY A 266 -34.66 -3.02 -40.77
C GLY A 266 -33.37 -2.85 -41.57
N LYS A 267 -33.41 -2.21 -42.73
CA LYS A 267 -32.21 -2.01 -43.56
C LYS A 267 -31.56 -0.67 -43.23
N ILE A 268 -30.23 -0.67 -43.17
CA ILE A 268 -29.45 0.55 -42.93
C ILE A 268 -29.53 1.45 -44.16
N GLU A 269 -29.81 2.72 -43.94
CA GLU A 269 -29.87 3.75 -44.96
C GLU A 269 -28.82 4.81 -44.71
N MET A 270 -27.97 5.07 -45.72
CA MET A 270 -27.06 6.21 -45.72
C MET A 270 -27.51 7.20 -46.77
N SER A 271 -27.83 8.41 -46.34
CA SER A 271 -28.21 9.52 -47.22
C SER A 271 -27.18 10.64 -47.17
N THR A 272 -26.88 11.21 -48.34
CA THR A 272 -26.06 12.42 -48.49
C THR A 272 -26.87 13.52 -49.16
N TYR A 273 -26.82 14.73 -48.63
CA TYR A 273 -27.62 15.87 -49.08
C TYR A 273 -26.73 17.00 -49.60
N LYS A 274 -27.08 17.54 -50.77
CA LYS A 274 -26.35 18.62 -51.44
C LYS A 274 -27.33 19.64 -52.03
N THR A 275 -27.80 20.58 -51.22
CA THR A 275 -28.78 21.62 -51.60
C THR A 275 -30.15 21.04 -52.01
N SER A 276 -31.18 21.89 -52.01
CA SER A 276 -32.59 21.51 -52.21
C SER A 276 -32.81 20.51 -53.34
N GLY A 277 -33.23 19.29 -52.99
CA GLY A 277 -33.70 18.27 -53.93
C GLY A 277 -32.62 17.35 -54.52
N VAL A 278 -31.33 17.62 -54.30
CA VAL A 278 -30.24 16.72 -54.72
C VAL A 278 -29.73 15.97 -53.51
N PHE A 279 -30.28 14.77 -53.30
CA PHE A 279 -29.80 13.84 -52.31
C PHE A 279 -29.64 12.45 -52.92
N TRP A 280 -28.70 11.71 -52.36
CA TRP A 280 -28.53 10.29 -52.65
C TRP A 280 -28.85 9.52 -51.40
N SER A 281 -29.52 8.39 -51.55
CA SER A 281 -29.69 7.42 -50.49
C SER A 281 -29.29 6.05 -51.00
N MET A 282 -28.68 5.27 -50.14
CA MET A 282 -28.42 3.86 -50.37
C MET A 282 -29.05 3.07 -49.22
N THR A 283 -29.50 1.86 -49.51
CA THR A 283 -30.04 0.94 -48.52
C THR A 283 -29.21 -0.33 -48.52
N SER A 284 -28.92 -0.91 -47.36
CA SER A 284 -28.23 -2.19 -47.27
C SER A 284 -29.04 -3.31 -47.94
N ALA A 285 -28.33 -4.28 -48.53
CA ALA A 285 -28.88 -5.48 -49.14
C ALA A 285 -29.63 -6.32 -48.10
N TYR A 286 -29.09 -6.39 -46.88
CA TYR A 286 -29.60 -7.18 -45.76
C TYR A 286 -30.15 -6.29 -44.67
N ALA A 287 -31.20 -6.76 -43.99
CA ALA A 287 -31.75 -6.13 -42.79
C ALA A 287 -30.95 -6.55 -41.55
N VAL A 288 -30.85 -5.67 -40.56
CA VAL A 288 -30.36 -6.00 -39.23
C VAL A 288 -31.49 -6.62 -38.41
N ALA A 289 -31.15 -7.56 -37.51
CA ALA A 289 -32.15 -8.21 -36.66
C ALA A 289 -32.45 -7.34 -35.43
N ALA A 290 -33.73 -7.24 -35.08
CA ALA A 290 -34.14 -6.53 -33.86
C ALA A 290 -33.58 -7.24 -32.61
N GLY A 291 -33.16 -6.45 -31.61
CA GLY A 291 -32.59 -6.93 -30.35
C GLY A 291 -31.17 -7.48 -30.45
N VAL A 292 -30.51 -7.42 -31.62
CA VAL A 292 -29.18 -7.99 -31.84
C VAL A 292 -28.17 -6.88 -32.12
N TRP A 293 -27.07 -6.86 -31.36
CA TRP A 293 -25.95 -5.96 -31.62
C TRP A 293 -25.38 -6.18 -33.03
N THR A 294 -25.39 -5.12 -33.83
CA THR A 294 -24.85 -5.11 -35.19
C THR A 294 -23.85 -3.97 -35.33
N HIS A 295 -22.65 -4.27 -35.81
CA HIS A 295 -21.66 -3.25 -36.14
C HIS A 295 -22.01 -2.65 -37.50
N VAL A 296 -22.41 -1.38 -37.50
CA VAL A 296 -22.82 -0.64 -38.68
C VAL A 296 -21.72 0.33 -39.05
N VAL A 297 -21.20 0.20 -40.28
CA VAL A 297 -20.21 1.12 -40.82
C VAL A 297 -20.72 1.69 -42.13
N CYS A 298 -20.64 3.00 -42.27
CA CYS A 298 -20.96 3.73 -43.49
C CYS A 298 -19.82 4.68 -43.82
N TYR A 299 -19.13 4.48 -44.95
CA TYR A 299 -18.08 5.41 -45.37
C TYR A 299 -18.41 6.07 -46.71
N TYR A 300 -18.12 7.37 -46.77
CA TYR A 300 -18.23 8.20 -47.97
C TYR A 300 -16.82 8.54 -48.46
N PHE A 301 -16.55 8.24 -49.73
CA PHE A 301 -15.26 8.55 -50.36
C PHE A 301 -15.44 9.55 -51.50
N VAL A 302 -14.40 10.37 -51.69
CA VAL A 302 -14.33 11.36 -52.77
C VAL A 302 -13.19 10.96 -53.70
N ASN A 303 -13.50 10.52 -54.92
CA ASN A 303 -12.51 10.34 -55.98
C ASN A 303 -12.83 11.29 -57.15
N GLY A 304 -12.18 12.46 -57.14
CA GLY A 304 -12.37 13.52 -58.15
C GLY A 304 -13.79 14.11 -58.20
N ALA A 305 -14.07 14.85 -59.29
CA ALA A 305 -15.37 15.49 -59.49
C ALA A 305 -16.51 14.47 -59.73
N ASN A 306 -16.20 13.32 -60.33
CA ASN A 306 -17.18 12.41 -60.94
C ASN A 306 -17.26 10.99 -60.33
N ASN A 307 -16.45 10.65 -59.32
CA ASN A 307 -16.39 9.27 -58.80
C ASN A 307 -16.45 9.24 -57.26
N SER A 308 -17.42 9.93 -56.67
CA SER A 308 -17.69 9.83 -55.23
C SER A 308 -18.71 8.73 -54.97
N GLY A 309 -18.63 8.12 -53.80
CA GLY A 309 -19.48 7.00 -53.47
C GLY A 309 -19.59 6.76 -51.98
N VAL A 310 -20.49 5.86 -51.66
CA VAL A 310 -20.83 5.44 -50.30
C VAL A 310 -20.84 3.92 -50.25
N THR A 311 -20.37 3.38 -49.14
CA THR A 311 -20.37 1.94 -48.88
C THR A 311 -20.88 1.70 -47.47
N THR A 312 -21.72 0.68 -47.31
CA THR A 312 -22.17 0.18 -46.01
C THR A 312 -21.60 -1.20 -45.74
N LEU A 313 -21.05 -1.42 -44.56
CA LEU A 313 -20.70 -2.74 -44.04
C LEU A 313 -21.58 -3.04 -42.83
N LEU A 314 -22.01 -4.29 -42.72
CA LEU A 314 -22.64 -4.84 -41.53
C LEU A 314 -21.75 -5.95 -41.01
N ASN A 315 -21.37 -5.91 -39.73
CA ASN A 315 -20.54 -6.93 -39.10
C ASN A 315 -19.25 -7.22 -39.89
N GLY A 316 -18.57 -6.15 -40.34
CA GLY A 316 -17.32 -6.22 -41.10
C GLY A 316 -17.47 -6.73 -42.55
N SER A 317 -18.69 -7.01 -43.02
CA SER A 317 -18.96 -7.52 -44.36
C SER A 317 -19.65 -6.48 -45.23
N PRO A 318 -19.30 -6.32 -46.52
CA PRO A 318 -19.99 -5.41 -47.43
C PRO A 318 -21.49 -5.74 -47.52
N ALA A 319 -22.32 -4.74 -47.27
CA ALA A 319 -23.77 -4.85 -47.28
C ALA A 319 -24.44 -3.90 -48.26
N GLY A 320 -23.71 -2.98 -48.88
CA GLY A 320 -24.25 -2.10 -49.93
C GLY A 320 -23.19 -1.12 -50.43
N GLY A 321 -23.32 -0.67 -51.67
CA GLY A 321 -22.39 0.26 -52.32
C GLY A 321 -23.09 1.03 -53.42
N SER A 322 -22.82 2.33 -53.53
CA SER A 322 -23.27 3.16 -54.64
C SER A 322 -22.24 4.24 -54.95
N GLY A 323 -22.07 4.55 -56.23
CA GLY A 323 -21.16 5.60 -56.70
C GLY A 323 -21.62 6.19 -58.02
N GLY A 324 -21.29 7.45 -58.25
CA GLY A 324 -21.65 8.13 -59.49
C GLY A 324 -21.43 9.64 -59.48
N ALA A 325 -21.64 10.25 -60.64
CA ALA A 325 -21.61 11.70 -60.78
C ALA A 325 -22.73 12.35 -59.94
N GLY A 326 -22.39 13.34 -59.12
CA GLY A 326 -23.37 14.10 -58.31
C GLY A 326 -23.58 13.61 -56.86
N LEU A 327 -23.02 12.46 -56.48
CA LEU A 327 -23.01 12.00 -55.08
C LEU A 327 -22.04 12.86 -54.26
N LYS A 328 -22.55 13.94 -53.68
CA LYS A 328 -21.80 14.91 -52.89
C LYS A 328 -22.61 15.25 -51.64
N LEU A 329 -21.95 15.85 -50.66
CA LEU A 329 -22.61 16.45 -49.51
C LEU A 329 -22.20 17.91 -49.33
N GLY A 330 -23.17 18.75 -48.96
CA GLY A 330 -22.90 20.11 -48.49
C GLY A 330 -22.45 20.11 -47.02
N ALA A 331 -21.95 21.25 -46.52
CA ALA A 331 -21.66 21.40 -45.10
C ALA A 331 -22.94 21.20 -44.27
N GLY A 332 -22.91 20.23 -43.37
CA GLY A 332 -24.01 19.95 -42.44
C GLY A 332 -24.04 20.92 -41.25
N GLY A 333 -24.98 20.71 -40.34
CA GLY A 333 -25.01 21.37 -39.03
C GLY A 333 -24.30 20.56 -37.94
N TYR A 334 -24.66 20.82 -36.67
CA TYR A 334 -24.25 20.02 -35.52
C TYR A 334 -24.52 18.51 -35.75
N MET A 335 -23.79 17.58 -35.14
CA MET A 335 -24.13 16.17 -35.26
C MET A 335 -25.23 15.82 -34.26
N ALA A 336 -26.30 15.15 -34.71
CA ALA A 336 -27.32 14.55 -33.87
C ALA A 336 -27.18 13.02 -33.92
N VAL A 337 -27.37 12.37 -32.78
CA VAL A 337 -27.36 10.92 -32.60
C VAL A 337 -28.71 10.54 -32.01
N GLY A 338 -29.39 9.56 -32.58
CA GLY A 338 -30.70 9.12 -32.11
C GLY A 338 -31.90 9.85 -32.70
N ARG A 339 -31.71 10.89 -33.51
CA ARG A 339 -32.81 11.56 -34.22
C ARG A 339 -32.37 12.29 -35.49
N ASN A 340 -33.31 12.54 -36.39
CA ASN A 340 -33.10 13.50 -37.47
C ASN A 340 -33.27 14.93 -36.94
N LYS A 341 -32.86 15.88 -37.77
CA LYS A 341 -32.85 17.30 -37.42
C LYS A 341 -34.20 17.98 -37.40
N ASP A 342 -35.19 17.39 -38.05
CA ASP A 342 -36.58 17.83 -37.98
C ASP A 342 -37.30 17.31 -36.71
N GLY A 343 -36.65 16.46 -35.90
CA GLY A 343 -37.17 15.98 -34.61
C GLY A 343 -38.33 14.98 -34.72
N SER A 344 -38.32 14.09 -35.72
CA SER A 344 -39.42 13.16 -36.00
C SER A 344 -39.02 11.69 -36.19
N GLN A 345 -37.74 11.42 -36.50
CA GLN A 345 -37.21 10.10 -36.83
C GLN A 345 -36.28 9.59 -35.71
N HIS A 346 -36.85 9.41 -34.52
CA HIS A 346 -36.12 8.97 -33.33
C HIS A 346 -35.74 7.49 -33.42
N PHE A 347 -34.55 7.15 -32.94
CA PHE A 347 -34.04 5.78 -32.90
C PHE A 347 -34.54 5.05 -31.67
N ASN A 348 -35.08 3.85 -31.87
CA ASN A 348 -35.48 2.97 -30.78
C ASN A 348 -34.45 1.84 -30.66
N GLY A 349 -33.62 1.90 -29.62
CA GLY A 349 -32.57 0.92 -29.34
C GLY A 349 -31.28 1.52 -28.81
N ALA A 350 -30.27 0.68 -28.61
CA ALA A 350 -28.99 1.08 -28.03
C ALA A 350 -27.96 1.50 -29.07
N ILE A 351 -27.07 2.43 -28.70
CA ILE A 351 -25.87 2.81 -29.47
C ILE A 351 -24.64 2.71 -28.57
N ASP A 352 -23.58 2.12 -29.11
CA ASP A 352 -22.29 1.92 -28.44
C ASP A 352 -21.12 2.18 -29.41
N GLU A 353 -19.97 2.62 -28.88
CA GLU A 353 -18.71 2.82 -29.62
C GLU A 353 -18.88 3.65 -30.90
N LEU A 354 -19.51 4.83 -30.80
CA LEU A 354 -19.68 5.73 -31.93
C LEU A 354 -18.34 6.36 -32.32
N ARG A 355 -17.95 6.21 -33.59
CA ARG A 355 -16.74 6.83 -34.13
C ARG A 355 -16.97 7.47 -35.48
N ILE A 356 -16.28 8.59 -35.70
CA ILE A 356 -16.24 9.30 -36.97
C ILE A 356 -14.79 9.51 -37.39
N PHE A 357 -14.43 9.04 -38.58
CA PHE A 357 -13.17 9.37 -39.25
C PHE A 357 -13.39 10.49 -40.25
N LYS A 358 -12.39 11.35 -40.45
CA LYS A 358 -12.36 12.35 -41.53
C LYS A 358 -11.79 11.82 -42.85
N VAL A 359 -11.74 10.50 -42.99
CA VAL A 359 -11.26 9.76 -44.17
C VAL A 359 -12.18 8.57 -44.43
N ALA A 360 -12.22 8.11 -45.68
CA ALA A 360 -12.84 6.83 -46.03
C ALA A 360 -11.87 5.70 -45.68
N LYS A 361 -12.15 4.94 -44.62
CA LYS A 361 -11.30 3.84 -44.18
C LYS A 361 -11.44 2.63 -45.12
N PRO A 362 -10.34 1.91 -45.41
CA PRO A 362 -10.40 0.74 -46.28
C PRO A 362 -11.10 -0.42 -45.58
N THR A 363 -11.78 -1.25 -46.37
CA THR A 363 -12.60 -2.39 -45.89
C THR A 363 -11.84 -3.36 -45.01
N TYR A 364 -10.57 -3.68 -45.31
CA TYR A 364 -9.76 -4.60 -44.50
C TYR A 364 -9.59 -4.07 -43.06
N TRP A 365 -9.35 -2.77 -42.91
CA TRP A 365 -9.13 -2.12 -41.62
C TRP A 365 -10.41 -2.16 -40.78
N LEU A 366 -11.55 -1.86 -41.41
CA LEU A 366 -12.88 -1.92 -40.78
C LEU A 366 -13.29 -3.34 -40.38
N LYS A 367 -12.87 -4.34 -41.16
CA LYS A 367 -13.09 -5.75 -40.84
C LYS A 367 -12.27 -6.19 -39.63
N ASN A 368 -10.98 -5.83 -39.59
CA ASN A 368 -10.12 -6.11 -38.43
C ASN A 368 -10.69 -5.49 -37.15
N GLU A 369 -11.20 -4.26 -37.23
CA GLU A 369 -11.83 -3.57 -36.10
C GLU A 369 -13.09 -4.30 -35.63
N TYR A 370 -14.01 -4.66 -36.54
CA TYR A 370 -15.17 -5.47 -36.19
C TYR A 370 -14.78 -6.79 -35.51
N GLN A 371 -13.81 -7.51 -36.08
CA GLN A 371 -13.40 -8.80 -35.54
C GLN A 371 -12.79 -8.66 -34.13
N ASN A 372 -11.95 -7.65 -33.91
CA ASN A 372 -11.35 -7.38 -32.61
C ASN A 372 -12.40 -6.94 -31.58
N GLN A 373 -13.35 -6.11 -31.96
CA GLN A 373 -14.42 -5.66 -31.07
C GLN A 373 -15.46 -6.75 -30.76
N ASN A 374 -15.74 -7.63 -31.72
CA ASN A 374 -16.77 -8.65 -31.56
C ASN A 374 -16.34 -9.77 -30.61
N ASP A 375 -15.05 -10.15 -30.65
CA ASP A 375 -14.46 -11.15 -29.75
C ASP A 375 -12.98 -10.80 -29.45
N PRO A 376 -12.76 -9.83 -28.52
CA PRO A 376 -11.42 -9.34 -28.20
C PRO A 376 -10.50 -10.44 -27.68
N SER A 377 -11.02 -11.33 -26.84
CA SER A 377 -10.24 -12.40 -26.20
C SER A 377 -9.60 -13.35 -27.20
N SER A 378 -10.20 -13.51 -28.37
CA SER A 378 -9.69 -14.38 -29.42
C SER A 378 -8.56 -13.75 -30.25
N PHE A 379 -8.31 -12.44 -30.12
CA PHE A 379 -7.32 -11.71 -30.92
C PHE A 379 -5.88 -11.84 -30.41
N TYR A 380 -5.69 -12.37 -29.21
CA TYR A 380 -4.37 -12.49 -28.61
C TYR A 380 -4.31 -13.67 -27.64
N SER A 381 -3.08 -14.02 -27.28
CA SER A 381 -2.77 -14.89 -26.16
C SER A 381 -2.01 -14.10 -25.10
N ILE A 382 -2.23 -14.47 -23.83
CA ILE A 382 -1.53 -13.89 -22.69
C ILE A 382 -0.51 -14.92 -22.21
N GLY A 383 0.75 -14.52 -22.14
CA GLY A 383 1.83 -15.33 -21.57
C GLY A 383 1.76 -15.38 -20.04
N ALA A 384 2.62 -16.21 -19.46
CA ALA A 384 2.80 -16.25 -18.01
C ALA A 384 3.18 -14.88 -17.46
N GLU A 385 2.84 -14.65 -16.20
CA GLU A 385 3.30 -13.51 -15.45
C GLU A 385 4.82 -13.53 -15.32
N GLU A 386 5.42 -12.41 -15.71
CA GLU A 386 6.79 -12.10 -15.41
C GLU A 386 6.76 -11.10 -14.26
N SER A 387 7.41 -11.44 -13.16
CA SER A 387 7.73 -10.46 -12.13
C SER A 387 9.10 -9.86 -12.43
N ASN A 388 9.26 -8.57 -12.17
CA ASN A 388 10.56 -7.98 -11.86
C ASN A 388 10.97 -8.47 -10.46
N SER A 389 11.13 -9.78 -10.32
CA SER A 389 11.79 -10.33 -9.16
C SER A 389 13.21 -9.83 -9.25
N SER A 390 13.59 -8.97 -8.33
CA SER A 390 14.67 -9.27 -7.41
C SER A 390 15.03 -7.98 -6.75
N TRP A 391 14.72 -7.88 -5.45
CA TRP A 391 15.56 -7.18 -4.49
C TRP A 391 16.74 -6.40 -5.09
N VAL A 392 16.72 -5.08 -5.00
CA VAL A 392 17.92 -4.30 -5.31
C VAL A 392 18.99 -4.74 -4.32
N THR A 393 20.00 -5.45 -4.81
CA THR A 393 20.89 -6.26 -3.97
C THR A 393 22.21 -5.55 -3.79
N PHE A 394 22.51 -5.21 -2.54
CA PHE A 394 23.81 -4.70 -2.13
C PHE A 394 24.78 -5.87 -1.95
N THR A 395 25.76 -5.97 -2.84
CA THR A 395 26.82 -6.99 -2.82
C THR A 395 28.06 -6.51 -2.06
N GLY A 396 28.19 -5.20 -1.83
CA GLY A 396 29.36 -4.60 -1.17
C GLY A 396 30.66 -4.90 -1.89
N ALA A 397 30.64 -5.02 -3.22
CA ALA A 397 31.77 -5.48 -4.02
C ALA A 397 32.99 -4.53 -3.99
N ALA A 398 32.78 -3.23 -3.77
CA ALA A 398 33.84 -2.22 -3.74
C ALA A 398 34.08 -1.63 -2.35
N SER A 399 33.02 -1.42 -1.55
CA SER A 399 33.08 -0.84 -0.20
C SER A 399 31.77 -1.07 0.56
N SER A 400 31.66 -0.51 1.77
CA SER A 400 30.40 -0.46 2.52
C SER A 400 29.51 0.73 2.14
N SER A 401 29.96 1.64 1.29
CA SER A 401 29.21 2.87 0.98
C SER A 401 27.93 2.58 0.20
N TRP A 402 26.79 3.03 0.73
CA TRP A 402 25.48 2.93 0.07
C TRP A 402 25.40 3.66 -1.27
N SER A 403 26.13 4.78 -1.39
CA SER A 403 26.05 5.66 -2.56
C SER A 403 26.88 5.18 -3.75
N THR A 404 27.81 4.25 -3.54
CA THR A 404 28.70 3.72 -4.57
C THR A 404 27.97 2.71 -5.46
N THR A 405 27.74 3.07 -6.72
CA THR A 405 27.02 2.24 -7.70
C THR A 405 27.61 0.83 -7.87
N ALA A 406 28.93 0.68 -7.79
CA ALA A 406 29.60 -0.63 -7.92
C ALA A 406 29.31 -1.62 -6.77
N ASN A 407 28.74 -1.17 -5.65
CA ASN A 407 28.32 -2.04 -4.55
C ASN A 407 26.96 -2.71 -4.79
N TRP A 408 26.28 -2.36 -5.87
CA TRP A 408 24.96 -2.87 -6.19
C TRP A 408 25.03 -3.83 -7.37
N LEU A 409 24.30 -4.95 -7.26
CA LEU A 409 24.18 -5.91 -8.34
C LEU A 409 23.70 -5.20 -9.61
N ASN A 410 24.35 -5.48 -10.74
CA ASN A 410 24.09 -4.84 -12.04
C ASN A 410 24.20 -3.31 -12.03
N SER A 411 24.90 -2.71 -11.06
CA SER A 411 25.02 -1.25 -10.93
C SER A 411 23.68 -0.52 -10.73
N VAL A 412 22.66 -1.19 -10.19
CA VAL A 412 21.32 -0.62 -9.95
C VAL A 412 21.18 -0.18 -8.50
N LYS A 413 21.08 1.13 -8.25
CA LYS A 413 20.85 1.67 -6.90
C LYS A 413 19.36 1.67 -6.52
N PRO A 414 19.02 1.57 -5.23
CA PRO A 414 17.64 1.65 -4.79
C PRO A 414 17.10 3.08 -4.95
N VAL A 415 15.84 3.17 -5.37
CA VAL A 415 15.01 4.39 -5.31
C VAL A 415 14.06 4.33 -4.10
N VAL A 416 13.40 5.43 -3.77
CA VAL A 416 12.39 5.50 -2.68
C VAL A 416 11.35 4.39 -2.88
N GLY A 417 11.09 3.62 -1.82
CA GLY A 417 10.14 2.51 -1.86
C GLY A 417 10.70 1.19 -2.45
N SER A 418 11.98 1.12 -2.79
CA SER A 418 12.57 -0.14 -3.30
C SER A 418 12.56 -1.26 -2.25
N ARG A 419 12.43 -2.51 -2.71
CA ARG A 419 12.73 -3.72 -1.94
C ARG A 419 14.24 -3.96 -1.95
N VAL A 420 14.91 -3.88 -0.81
CA VAL A 420 16.37 -3.91 -0.73
C VAL A 420 16.89 -5.13 0.01
N ARG A 421 17.85 -5.83 -0.61
CA ARG A 421 18.55 -6.97 0.00
C ARG A 421 20.00 -6.62 0.26
N ILE A 422 20.50 -6.95 1.44
CA ILE A 422 21.94 -6.92 1.73
C ILE A 422 22.43 -8.35 1.75
N SER A 423 23.40 -8.67 0.88
CA SER A 423 23.92 -10.02 0.75
C SER A 423 24.58 -10.55 2.02
N ALA A 424 24.59 -11.87 2.20
CA ALA A 424 25.10 -12.53 3.39
C ALA A 424 26.52 -12.06 3.76
N GLY A 425 26.73 -11.76 5.05
CA GLY A 425 28.01 -11.29 5.58
C GLY A 425 28.50 -9.93 5.07
N LYS A 426 27.69 -9.20 4.29
CA LYS A 426 28.07 -7.87 3.76
C LYS A 426 27.61 -6.75 4.69
N THR A 427 28.37 -5.65 4.66
CA THR A 427 28.08 -4.45 5.46
C THR A 427 27.77 -3.27 4.56
N GLY A 428 26.56 -2.73 4.67
CA GLY A 428 26.16 -1.46 4.05
C GLY A 428 26.14 -0.32 5.06
N ARG A 429 26.50 0.89 4.63
CA ARG A 429 26.39 2.13 5.42
C ARG A 429 25.68 3.21 4.62
N ILE A 430 24.50 3.62 5.10
CA ILE A 430 23.68 4.68 4.53
C ILE A 430 24.16 6.04 5.07
N THR A 431 24.42 6.97 4.15
CA THR A 431 24.77 8.37 4.45
C THR A 431 24.08 9.28 3.45
N GLY A 432 23.77 10.52 3.84
CA GLY A 432 23.16 11.51 2.94
C GLY A 432 21.70 11.78 3.29
N ALA A 433 20.80 11.52 2.34
CA ALA A 433 19.36 11.74 2.52
C ALA A 433 18.68 10.55 3.22
N ASP A 434 17.54 10.82 3.87
CA ASP A 434 16.69 9.81 4.48
C ASP A 434 16.22 8.77 3.44
N VAL A 435 16.05 7.52 3.88
CA VAL A 435 15.73 6.39 3.00
C VAL A 435 14.40 5.76 3.39
N VAL A 436 13.59 5.44 2.38
CA VAL A 436 12.33 4.71 2.53
C VAL A 436 12.45 3.38 1.80
N PHE A 437 12.27 2.28 2.53
CA PHE A 437 12.25 0.93 1.98
C PHE A 437 10.81 0.45 1.79
N GLY A 438 10.53 -0.12 0.63
CA GLY A 438 9.30 -0.87 0.37
C GLY A 438 9.40 -2.34 0.79
N ALA A 439 10.59 -2.85 1.13
CA ALA A 439 10.83 -4.05 1.93
C ALA A 439 12.34 -4.13 2.23
N LEU A 440 12.74 -4.83 3.29
CA LEU A 440 14.15 -5.03 3.63
C LEU A 440 14.46 -6.50 3.89
N PHE A 441 15.55 -7.01 3.33
CA PHE A 441 16.07 -8.33 3.70
C PHE A 441 17.57 -8.26 3.97
N LEU A 442 17.96 -8.48 5.22
CA LEU A 442 19.34 -8.72 5.57
C LEU A 442 19.56 -10.24 5.59
N GLU A 443 20.36 -10.75 4.65
CA GLU A 443 20.76 -12.16 4.65
C GLU A 443 21.63 -12.49 5.89
N PRO A 444 21.85 -13.78 6.23
CA PRO A 444 22.60 -14.16 7.42
C PRO A 444 23.95 -13.44 7.55
N GLY A 445 24.24 -12.92 8.75
CA GLY A 445 25.45 -12.14 9.05
C GLY A 445 25.57 -10.77 8.37
N ALA A 446 24.57 -10.34 7.59
CA ALA A 446 24.61 -9.03 6.93
C ALA A 446 24.37 -7.89 7.93
N THR A 447 25.07 -6.77 7.76
CA THR A 447 24.91 -5.57 8.59
C THR A 447 24.48 -4.39 7.73
N LEU A 448 23.44 -3.67 8.15
CA LEU A 448 23.08 -2.37 7.59
C LEU A 448 23.16 -1.32 8.68
N SER A 449 24.04 -0.33 8.50
CA SER A 449 24.16 0.82 9.40
C SER A 449 23.61 2.08 8.72
N SER A 450 22.95 2.97 9.48
CA SER A 450 22.37 4.20 8.92
C SER A 450 22.74 5.44 9.73
N GLY A 451 23.37 6.40 9.07
CA GLY A 451 23.60 7.76 9.58
C GLY A 451 22.45 8.74 9.27
N VAL A 452 21.32 8.24 8.77
CA VAL A 452 20.13 9.00 8.33
C VAL A 452 18.87 8.35 8.90
N ASN A 453 17.71 9.02 8.81
CA ASN A 453 16.46 8.38 9.19
C ASN A 453 16.09 7.31 8.15
N VAL A 454 15.50 6.22 8.63
CA VAL A 454 15.03 5.10 7.81
C VAL A 454 13.56 4.88 8.06
N GLN A 455 12.79 4.73 6.98
CA GLN A 455 11.39 4.36 7.04
C GLN A 455 11.17 3.00 6.38
N LEU A 456 10.49 2.08 7.08
CA LEU A 456 10.04 0.80 6.55
C LEU A 456 8.54 0.91 6.25
N ASN A 457 8.18 0.84 4.97
CA ASN A 457 6.79 0.79 4.54
C ASN A 457 6.24 -0.64 4.51
N CYS A 458 7.10 -1.66 4.60
CA CYS A 458 6.67 -3.04 4.52
C CYS A 458 7.61 -4.00 5.25
N ASN A 459 7.32 -5.29 5.11
CA ASN A 459 7.99 -6.40 5.77
C ASN A 459 9.51 -6.31 5.68
N ALA A 460 10.15 -6.56 6.81
CA ALA A 460 11.60 -6.70 6.89
C ALA A 460 11.96 -8.07 7.47
N LYS A 461 12.93 -8.73 6.85
CA LYS A 461 13.44 -10.03 7.28
C LYS A 461 14.91 -9.92 7.64
N PHE A 462 15.29 -10.55 8.75
CA PHE A 462 16.65 -10.54 9.28
C PHE A 462 17.14 -11.97 9.45
N GLY A 463 18.14 -12.36 8.66
CA GLY A 463 18.82 -13.65 8.79
C GLY A 463 19.55 -13.78 10.13
N ALA A 464 19.95 -15.00 10.47
CA ALA A 464 20.70 -15.25 11.71
C ALA A 464 21.97 -14.39 11.76
N GLY A 465 22.18 -13.68 12.89
CA GLY A 465 23.31 -12.77 13.07
C GLY A 465 23.29 -11.52 12.21
N ALA A 466 22.20 -11.25 11.46
CA ALA A 466 22.05 -10.02 10.72
C ALA A 466 21.68 -8.85 11.65
N VAL A 467 22.15 -7.64 11.33
CA VAL A 467 21.98 -6.47 12.19
C VAL A 467 21.57 -5.23 11.41
N LEU A 468 20.49 -4.56 11.82
CA LEU A 468 20.19 -3.18 11.45
C LEU A 468 20.58 -2.24 12.59
N ASN A 469 21.50 -1.31 12.35
CA ASN A 469 21.98 -0.35 13.34
C ASN A 469 21.69 1.09 12.90
N MET A 470 20.91 1.82 13.68
CA MET A 470 20.73 3.26 13.50
C MET A 470 21.75 4.03 14.35
N ASP A 471 22.43 5.02 13.78
CA ASP A 471 23.31 5.91 14.53
C ASP A 471 22.48 6.71 15.57
N MET A 472 23.14 7.21 16.62
CA MET A 472 22.48 7.99 17.68
C MET A 472 21.77 9.23 17.09
N GLY A 473 20.54 9.51 17.56
CA GLY A 473 19.71 10.61 17.06
C GLY A 473 19.12 10.38 15.66
N LYS A 474 19.18 9.15 15.14
CA LYS A 474 18.49 8.75 13.91
C LYS A 474 17.30 7.88 14.23
N LYS A 475 16.23 8.12 13.48
CA LYS A 475 14.93 7.50 13.70
C LYS A 475 14.67 6.36 12.72
N LEU A 476 14.18 5.25 13.25
CA LEU A 476 13.56 4.17 12.48
C LEU A 476 12.04 4.34 12.57
N THR A 477 11.39 4.56 11.43
CA THR A 477 9.93 4.69 11.34
C THR A 477 9.33 3.42 10.73
N LEU A 478 8.32 2.84 11.38
CA LEU A 478 7.52 1.73 10.89
C LEU A 478 6.16 2.28 10.44
N SER A 479 5.89 2.26 9.14
CA SER A 479 4.73 2.96 8.54
C SER A 479 3.83 2.11 7.65
N GLY A 480 4.13 0.82 7.52
CA GLY A 480 3.31 -0.11 6.74
C GLY A 480 1.98 -0.49 7.41
N ASN A 481 1.14 -1.20 6.65
CA ASN A 481 -0.05 -1.89 7.15
C ASN A 481 0.22 -3.39 7.21
N GLY A 482 0.11 -4.02 8.39
CA GLY A 482 0.48 -5.43 8.55
C GLY A 482 2.00 -5.68 8.42
N LEU A 483 2.81 -4.67 8.73
CA LEU A 483 4.26 -4.74 8.62
C LEU A 483 4.82 -5.73 9.65
N ASN A 484 5.54 -6.74 9.18
CA ASN A 484 6.21 -7.73 10.02
C ASN A 484 7.74 -7.54 9.98
N LEU A 485 8.35 -7.37 11.16
CA LEU A 485 9.80 -7.47 11.35
C LEU A 485 10.13 -8.89 11.82
N SER A 486 10.70 -9.73 10.95
CA SER A 486 10.83 -11.18 11.19
C SER A 486 12.26 -11.71 11.11
N GLY A 487 12.48 -12.87 11.73
CA GLY A 487 13.73 -13.61 11.65
C GLY A 487 14.60 -13.52 12.91
N ALA A 488 15.83 -14.03 12.80
CA ALA A 488 16.73 -14.27 13.94
C ALA A 488 17.85 -13.21 14.08
N GLY A 489 17.74 -12.10 13.35
CA GLY A 489 18.65 -10.96 13.49
C GLY A 489 18.17 -9.96 14.55
N THR A 490 18.90 -8.84 14.64
CA THR A 490 18.64 -7.80 15.64
C THR A 490 18.55 -6.42 14.99
N ILE A 491 17.62 -5.61 15.48
CA ILE A 491 17.48 -4.21 15.12
C ILE A 491 17.86 -3.38 16.34
N ASN A 492 18.82 -2.46 16.20
CA ASN A 492 19.20 -1.52 17.24
C ASN A 492 18.92 -0.09 16.76
N THR A 493 18.09 0.63 17.50
CA THR A 493 17.78 2.03 17.21
C THR A 493 17.76 2.87 18.47
N ALA A 494 18.16 4.13 18.38
CA ALA A 494 17.93 5.08 19.46
C ALA A 494 16.44 5.44 19.52
N GLU A 495 15.87 5.76 18.36
CA GLU A 495 14.54 6.32 18.22
C GLU A 495 13.70 5.40 17.32
N LEU A 496 12.64 4.83 17.87
CA LEU A 496 11.68 4.01 17.14
C LEU A 496 10.35 4.74 17.09
N GLU A 497 9.79 4.95 15.90
CA GLU A 497 8.45 5.49 15.73
C GLU A 497 7.55 4.49 15.00
N VAL A 498 6.40 4.20 15.58
CA VAL A 498 5.30 3.50 14.91
C VAL A 498 4.32 4.54 14.41
N ASN A 499 4.28 4.73 13.11
CA ASN A 499 3.38 5.64 12.42
C ASN A 499 2.76 4.89 11.23
N ALA A 500 2.00 3.85 11.55
CA ALA A 500 1.40 2.94 10.58
C ALA A 500 0.42 3.67 9.63
N SER A 501 0.01 3.03 8.54
CA SER A 501 -0.84 3.71 7.54
C SER A 501 -2.20 4.15 8.12
N SER A 502 -2.79 3.39 9.05
CA SER A 502 -4.06 3.69 9.72
C SER A 502 -4.04 3.34 11.22
N ALA A 503 -5.06 3.76 11.97
CA ALA A 503 -5.20 3.41 13.38
C ALA A 503 -5.45 1.90 13.62
N SER A 504 -6.09 1.22 12.66
CA SER A 504 -6.33 -0.23 12.67
C SER A 504 -5.15 -1.05 12.16
N SER A 505 -4.09 -0.41 11.67
CA SER A 505 -2.91 -1.11 11.14
C SER A 505 -2.08 -1.70 12.26
N GLU A 506 -1.71 -2.97 12.12
CA GLU A 506 -0.79 -3.65 13.05
C GLU A 506 0.64 -3.66 12.51
N VAL A 507 1.60 -3.43 13.41
CA VAL A 507 3.04 -3.68 13.21
C VAL A 507 3.43 -4.83 14.13
N PHE A 508 3.88 -5.93 13.56
CA PHE A 508 4.23 -7.15 14.29
C PHE A 508 5.74 -7.32 14.42
N LEU A 509 6.21 -7.55 15.64
CA LEU A 509 7.62 -7.83 15.92
C LEU A 509 7.84 -9.33 16.14
N ASP A 510 8.57 -9.97 15.23
CA ASP A 510 9.03 -11.37 15.34
C ASP A 510 10.57 -11.48 15.32
N ALA A 511 11.27 -10.36 15.14
CA ALA A 511 12.71 -10.20 15.31
C ALA A 511 13.02 -9.28 16.50
N GLU A 512 14.18 -9.46 17.13
CA GLU A 512 14.60 -8.65 18.29
C GLU A 512 14.79 -7.17 17.91
N VAL A 513 14.12 -6.28 18.65
CA VAL A 513 14.21 -4.81 18.49
C VAL A 513 14.65 -4.18 19.80
N ASN A 514 15.81 -3.55 19.79
CA ASN A 514 16.38 -2.83 20.92
C ASN A 514 16.27 -1.32 20.70
N VAL A 515 15.63 -0.62 21.64
CA VAL A 515 15.45 0.83 21.63
C VAL A 515 16.25 1.44 22.76
N SER A 516 17.13 2.42 22.49
CA SER A 516 17.99 3.02 23.52
C SER A 516 17.60 4.42 24.00
N ASN A 517 16.77 5.16 23.27
CA ASN A 517 16.33 6.50 23.68
C ASN A 517 14.81 6.57 23.84
N TYR A 518 14.03 6.40 22.77
CA TYR A 518 12.57 6.41 22.92
C TYR A 518 11.83 5.57 21.88
N LEU A 519 10.70 5.04 22.34
CA LEU A 519 9.62 4.52 21.51
C LEU A 519 8.51 5.57 21.45
N LYS A 520 8.15 5.96 20.23
CA LYS A 520 7.01 6.83 19.95
C LYS A 520 5.93 6.04 19.21
N LEU A 521 4.72 6.07 19.72
CA LEU A 521 3.55 5.51 19.06
C LEU A 521 2.71 6.69 18.56
N SER A 522 2.68 6.86 17.24
CA SER A 522 1.98 7.96 16.58
C SER A 522 0.67 7.50 15.95
N LYS A 523 0.63 6.27 15.41
CA LYS A 523 -0.54 5.70 14.72
C LYS A 523 -0.39 4.20 14.55
N GLY A 524 -1.46 3.44 14.79
CA GLY A 524 -1.53 1.98 14.65
C GLY A 524 -1.24 1.21 15.95
N LEU A 525 -1.39 -0.10 15.89
CA LEU A 525 -1.06 -1.05 16.95
C LEU A 525 0.37 -1.57 16.78
N LEU A 526 1.20 -1.44 17.80
CA LEU A 526 2.47 -2.19 17.89
C LEU A 526 2.25 -3.49 18.67
N ASN A 527 2.42 -4.64 18.02
CA ASN A 527 2.46 -5.92 18.70
C ASN A 527 3.92 -6.32 18.97
N ALA A 528 4.34 -6.12 20.22
CA ALA A 528 5.71 -6.29 20.64
C ALA A 528 6.14 -7.76 20.78
N ASN A 529 5.19 -8.67 21.03
CA ASN A 529 5.40 -10.13 21.05
C ASN A 529 6.65 -10.62 21.85
N GLY A 530 7.02 -9.90 22.92
CA GLY A 530 8.22 -10.20 23.71
C GLY A 530 9.56 -9.91 23.03
N LYS A 531 9.54 -9.30 21.83
CA LYS A 531 10.69 -8.99 20.97
C LYS A 531 11.16 -7.55 21.06
N LEU A 532 10.40 -6.68 21.72
CA LEU A 532 10.81 -5.31 22.00
C LEU A 532 11.57 -5.23 23.32
N THR A 533 12.74 -4.60 23.30
CA THR A 533 13.50 -4.25 24.49
C THR A 533 13.73 -2.74 24.57
N LEU A 534 13.26 -2.12 25.66
CA LEU A 534 13.62 -0.75 26.04
C LEU A 534 14.88 -0.82 26.90
N LEU A 535 16.01 -0.39 26.35
CA LEU A 535 17.34 -0.54 26.94
C LEU A 535 17.61 0.47 28.07
N SER A 536 18.48 0.08 29.00
CA SER A 536 18.98 0.96 30.06
C SER A 536 20.47 0.72 30.28
N PHE A 537 21.28 1.71 29.91
CA PHE A 537 22.74 1.67 30.03
C PHE A 537 23.25 2.38 31.29
N SER A 538 22.48 3.36 31.78
CA SER A 538 22.75 4.10 33.00
C SER A 538 21.46 4.75 33.50
N HIS A 539 21.50 5.32 34.71
CA HIS A 539 20.40 6.14 35.22
C HIS A 539 20.03 7.32 34.30
N SER A 540 20.98 7.86 33.53
CA SER A 540 20.76 8.98 32.60
C SER A 540 20.47 8.54 31.16
N ASN A 541 20.64 7.25 30.84
CA ASN A 541 20.46 6.70 29.51
C ASN A 541 19.59 5.45 29.59
N THR A 542 18.28 5.70 29.65
CA THR A 542 17.24 4.69 29.72
C THR A 542 16.16 5.04 28.72
N ALA A 543 15.77 4.06 27.91
CA ALA A 543 14.75 4.22 26.90
C ALA A 543 13.37 4.47 27.52
N ALA A 544 12.59 5.32 26.88
CA ALA A 544 11.27 5.71 27.34
C ALA A 544 10.19 5.46 26.28
N LEU A 545 9.02 4.98 26.70
CA LEU A 545 7.79 5.12 25.93
C LEU A 545 7.30 6.57 26.06
N LEU A 546 7.17 7.28 24.95
CA LEU A 546 6.61 8.63 24.92
C LEU A 546 5.10 8.62 25.25
N PRO A 547 4.51 9.77 25.64
CA PRO A 547 3.07 9.88 25.84
C PRO A 547 2.25 9.36 24.66
N ILE A 548 1.17 8.64 24.96
CA ILE A 548 0.16 8.20 23.99
C ILE A 548 -1.08 9.08 24.19
N PRO A 549 -1.31 10.09 23.31
CA PRO A 549 -2.37 11.08 23.54
C PRO A 549 -3.78 10.52 23.31
N ASP A 550 -3.91 9.54 22.40
CA ASP A 550 -5.20 8.95 22.03
C ASP A 550 -5.05 7.44 21.76
N GLY A 551 -5.57 6.64 22.70
CA GLY A 551 -5.56 5.17 22.62
C GLY A 551 -6.41 4.61 21.48
N ASN A 552 -7.29 5.40 20.85
CA ASN A 552 -8.07 4.98 19.69
C ASN A 552 -7.28 5.10 18.38
N VAL A 553 -6.22 5.92 18.36
CA VAL A 553 -5.37 6.13 17.18
C VAL A 553 -4.15 5.22 17.22
N THR A 554 -3.64 4.91 18.42
CA THR A 554 -2.44 4.10 18.58
C THR A 554 -2.43 3.32 19.89
N SER A 555 -1.87 2.11 19.86
CA SER A 555 -1.78 1.23 21.01
C SER A 555 -0.58 0.31 20.94
N ILE A 556 -0.27 -0.38 22.04
CA ILE A 556 0.75 -1.42 22.11
C ILE A 556 0.17 -2.66 22.79
N ALA A 557 0.53 -3.83 22.26
CA ALA A 557 0.16 -5.13 22.81
C ALA A 557 1.38 -6.05 22.87
N GLY A 558 1.21 -7.18 23.55
CA GLY A 558 2.28 -8.16 23.78
C GLY A 558 3.25 -7.74 24.87
N ASP A 559 4.12 -8.68 25.26
CA ASP A 559 5.14 -8.44 26.28
C ASP A 559 6.26 -7.55 25.72
N VAL A 560 6.84 -6.74 26.60
CA VAL A 560 8.00 -5.88 26.34
C VAL A 560 9.04 -6.14 27.43
N ASN A 561 10.31 -6.19 27.06
CA ASN A 561 11.41 -6.23 28.01
C ASN A 561 11.82 -4.78 28.36
N VAL A 562 11.57 -4.34 29.58
CA VAL A 562 11.96 -3.01 30.06
C VAL A 562 13.15 -3.14 30.99
N GLN A 563 14.26 -2.53 30.60
CA GLN A 563 15.48 -2.52 31.39
C GLN A 563 15.49 -1.38 32.41
N SER A 564 16.05 -1.65 33.59
CA SER A 564 16.28 -0.65 34.64
C SER A 564 17.68 -0.83 35.21
N PHE A 565 18.52 0.18 35.01
CA PHE A 565 19.89 0.19 35.49
C PHE A 565 19.95 0.40 37.01
N ILE A 566 20.75 -0.41 37.69
CA ILE A 566 21.00 -0.33 39.13
C ILE A 566 22.48 -0.02 39.36
N ASP A 567 22.74 1.07 40.06
CA ASP A 567 24.11 1.47 40.40
C ASP A 567 24.76 0.49 41.39
N GLY A 568 26.08 0.39 41.25
CA GLY A 568 26.97 -0.41 42.09
C GLY A 568 28.39 0.19 42.10
N SER A 569 29.36 -0.59 42.58
CA SER A 569 30.77 -0.19 42.73
C SER A 569 30.97 1.11 43.51
N PHE A 570 30.15 1.34 44.54
CA PHE A 570 30.26 2.54 45.35
C PHE A 570 31.59 2.61 46.11
N PRO A 571 32.15 3.81 46.30
CA PRO A 571 33.38 4.00 47.07
C PRO A 571 33.16 3.75 48.56
N SER A 572 34.19 3.18 49.20
CA SER A 572 34.25 2.99 50.66
C SER A 572 34.03 4.31 51.40
N PRO A 573 33.32 4.34 52.55
CA PRO A 573 32.79 3.20 53.31
C PRO A 573 31.44 2.67 52.80
N SER A 574 30.85 3.33 51.80
CA SER A 574 29.59 2.89 51.21
C SER A 574 29.80 1.64 50.34
N SER A 575 28.75 0.85 50.17
CA SER A 575 28.80 -0.33 49.30
C SER A 575 27.62 -0.30 48.35
N GLY A 576 27.79 -0.79 47.13
CA GLY A 576 26.69 -0.99 46.18
C GLY A 576 25.62 -1.96 46.72
N ARG A 577 25.92 -2.65 47.81
CA ARG A 577 25.05 -3.60 48.50
C ARG A 577 24.13 -2.86 49.47
N GLY A 578 22.81 -2.94 49.25
CA GLY A 578 21.85 -2.25 50.11
C GLY A 578 20.46 -2.19 49.52
N TRP A 579 19.57 -1.45 50.19
CA TRP A 579 18.19 -1.27 49.75
C TRP A 579 18.10 -0.43 48.47
N ARG A 580 17.06 -0.67 47.68
CA ARG A 580 16.62 0.10 46.53
C ARG A 580 15.10 0.26 46.62
N LEU A 581 14.58 1.44 46.32
CA LEU A 581 13.15 1.65 46.16
C LEU A 581 12.84 1.57 44.69
N LEU A 582 12.09 0.54 44.31
CA LEU A 582 11.81 0.21 42.92
C LEU A 582 10.30 0.08 42.73
N SER A 583 9.92 -0.03 41.47
CA SER A 583 8.57 -0.33 41.01
C SER A 583 8.65 -1.08 39.69
N SER A 584 7.51 -1.58 39.22
CA SER A 584 7.44 -2.24 37.93
C SER A 584 6.84 -1.31 36.87
N PRO A 585 7.52 -1.12 35.72
CA PRO A 585 6.96 -0.42 34.56
C PRO A 585 6.09 -1.33 33.67
N VAL A 586 5.86 -2.59 34.08
CA VAL A 586 5.08 -3.59 33.32
C VAL A 586 3.98 -4.21 34.18
N ILE A 587 2.99 -4.78 33.50
CA ILE A 587 1.84 -5.47 34.06
C ILE A 587 1.98 -6.96 33.74
N HIS A 588 1.65 -7.78 34.73
CA HIS A 588 1.60 -9.25 34.58
C HIS A 588 0.18 -9.79 34.64
N SER A 589 -0.71 -9.11 35.37
CA SER A 589 -2.08 -9.55 35.58
C SER A 589 -2.98 -8.39 35.98
N GLY A 590 -4.29 -8.65 35.99
CA GLY A 590 -5.31 -7.66 36.35
C GLY A 590 -5.94 -6.98 35.15
N GLU A 591 -6.93 -6.16 35.45
CA GLU A 591 -7.76 -5.42 34.50
C GLU A 591 -7.78 -3.94 34.90
N GLU A 592 -8.50 -3.12 34.14
CA GLU A 592 -8.64 -1.69 34.41
C GLU A 592 -9.06 -1.43 35.87
N GLY A 593 -8.29 -0.59 36.57
CA GLY A 593 -8.49 -0.30 37.99
C GLY A 593 -7.84 -1.27 38.98
N ASN A 594 -7.30 -2.42 38.54
CA ASN A 594 -6.60 -3.38 39.41
C ASN A 594 -5.43 -4.09 38.69
N TYR A 595 -4.63 -3.35 37.94
CA TYR A 595 -3.40 -3.86 37.34
C TYR A 595 -2.37 -4.24 38.40
N GLN A 596 -1.65 -5.34 38.19
CA GLN A 596 -0.69 -5.88 39.15
C GLN A 596 0.60 -6.39 38.48
N TYR A 597 1.69 -6.38 39.25
CA TYR A 597 2.98 -6.92 38.85
C TYR A 597 3.54 -7.91 39.87
N GLY A 598 4.33 -8.87 39.39
CA GLY A 598 5.06 -9.84 40.21
C GLY A 598 6.57 -9.59 40.21
N PHE A 599 7.32 -10.54 40.76
CA PHE A 599 8.78 -10.43 40.96
C PHE A 599 9.59 -11.48 40.18
N GLN A 600 8.96 -12.31 39.36
CA GLN A 600 9.62 -13.41 38.67
C GLN A 600 10.69 -12.91 37.68
N ASP A 601 10.43 -11.83 36.94
CA ASP A 601 11.38 -11.32 35.97
C ASP A 601 12.65 -10.80 36.63
N ILE A 602 12.51 -9.99 37.68
CA ILE A 602 13.68 -9.43 38.37
C ILE A 602 14.47 -10.52 39.11
N LYS A 603 13.81 -11.62 39.54
CA LYS A 603 14.50 -12.80 40.06
C LYS A 603 15.47 -13.39 39.03
N SER A 604 15.25 -13.22 37.73
CA SER A 604 16.21 -13.69 36.70
C SER A 604 17.57 -13.01 36.81
N THR A 605 17.63 -11.79 37.37
CA THR A 605 18.84 -10.96 37.42
C THR A 605 19.43 -10.88 38.83
N VAL A 606 18.62 -10.91 39.89
CA VAL A 606 19.09 -10.77 41.28
C VAL A 606 18.57 -11.90 42.16
N PHE A 607 19.30 -12.21 43.23
CA PHE A 607 18.82 -13.16 44.24
C PHE A 607 17.67 -12.57 45.06
N ILE A 608 16.50 -13.20 45.00
CA ILE A 608 15.35 -12.87 45.82
C ILE A 608 15.15 -13.98 46.85
N THR A 609 15.35 -13.66 48.13
CA THR A 609 15.29 -14.62 49.23
C THR A 609 14.14 -14.26 50.16
N GLY A 610 13.61 -15.24 50.88
CA GLY A 610 12.47 -15.06 51.78
C GLY A 610 12.15 -16.31 52.58
N LYS A 611 11.16 -16.18 53.47
CA LYS A 611 10.76 -17.23 54.40
C LYS A 611 10.41 -18.52 53.65
N ASP A 612 10.84 -19.66 54.20
CA ASP A 612 10.70 -21.01 53.63
C ASP A 612 11.37 -21.22 52.25
N GLY A 613 12.18 -20.26 51.80
CA GLY A 613 13.08 -20.38 50.65
C GLY A 613 12.37 -20.88 49.38
N ALA A 614 12.92 -21.94 48.78
CA ALA A 614 12.44 -22.52 47.53
C ALA A 614 10.98 -23.00 47.58
N VAL A 615 10.45 -23.39 48.76
CA VAL A 615 9.04 -23.82 48.91
C VAL A 615 8.10 -22.68 48.53
N ASN A 616 8.45 -21.44 48.87
CA ASN A 616 7.71 -20.23 48.51
C ASN A 616 8.20 -19.60 47.19
N GLY A 617 8.97 -20.36 46.40
CA GLY A 617 9.49 -19.95 45.10
C GLY A 617 10.69 -19.02 45.16
N PHE A 618 11.25 -18.70 46.33
CA PHE A 618 12.45 -17.85 46.46
C PHE A 618 13.74 -18.55 46.00
N ASP A 619 14.82 -17.81 45.81
CA ASP A 619 16.16 -18.37 45.69
C ASP A 619 16.62 -18.99 47.02
N ALA A 620 17.41 -20.07 46.94
CA ALA A 620 18.01 -20.69 48.11
C ALA A 620 18.96 -19.71 48.83
N SER A 621 18.95 -19.73 50.16
CA SER A 621 19.89 -18.93 50.96
C SER A 621 20.09 -19.54 52.36
N PRO A 622 21.23 -19.29 53.02
CA PRO A 622 21.49 -19.84 54.36
C PRO A 622 20.47 -19.41 55.43
N ASN A 623 19.96 -18.17 55.33
CA ASN A 623 19.14 -17.56 56.38
C ASN A 623 17.67 -17.37 56.00
N ASN A 624 17.30 -17.59 54.73
CA ASN A 624 15.94 -17.36 54.21
C ASN A 624 15.34 -15.99 54.63
N GLY A 625 16.20 -14.97 54.75
CA GLY A 625 15.80 -13.61 55.08
C GLY A 625 15.11 -12.94 53.90
N ALA A 626 14.00 -12.25 54.15
CA ALA A 626 13.28 -11.54 53.11
C ALA A 626 14.12 -10.39 52.52
N THR A 627 14.11 -10.28 51.18
CA THR A 627 14.81 -9.22 50.43
C THR A 627 13.88 -8.28 49.69
N VAL A 628 12.59 -8.59 49.67
CA VAL A 628 11.58 -7.77 49.03
C VAL A 628 10.50 -7.44 50.05
N TYR A 629 10.21 -6.16 50.18
CA TYR A 629 9.18 -5.65 51.09
C TYR A 629 8.28 -4.65 50.37
N THR A 630 7.00 -4.69 50.65
CA THR A 630 6.07 -3.58 50.36
C THR A 630 5.94 -2.69 51.59
N HIS A 631 5.18 -1.60 51.48
CA HIS A 631 4.90 -0.71 52.60
C HIS A 631 3.40 -0.63 52.82
N ASP A 632 2.95 -0.94 54.04
CA ASP A 632 1.54 -0.90 54.43
C ASP A 632 1.31 0.18 55.49
N GLN A 633 0.54 1.19 55.10
CA GLN A 633 0.27 2.35 55.94
C GLN A 633 -0.83 2.10 56.99
N ALA A 634 -1.51 0.95 56.95
CA ALA A 634 -2.44 0.53 58.01
C ALA A 634 -1.69 0.13 59.31
N LEU A 635 -0.44 -0.34 59.19
CA LEU A 635 0.37 -0.80 60.32
C LEU A 635 0.76 0.34 61.28
N ALA A 636 0.90 0.03 62.56
CA ALA A 636 1.28 1.00 63.60
C ALA A 636 2.80 1.23 63.63
N GLY A 637 3.24 2.40 64.11
CA GLY A 637 4.65 2.67 64.42
C GLY A 637 5.38 3.58 63.42
N THR A 638 6.72 3.57 63.51
CA THR A 638 7.65 4.32 62.64
C THR A 638 7.63 3.78 61.22
N LEU A 639 8.17 4.54 60.26
CA LEU A 639 8.24 4.12 58.84
C LEU A 639 8.87 2.72 58.68
N SER A 640 9.92 2.42 59.46
CA SER A 640 10.61 1.13 59.46
C SER A 640 9.79 -0.07 59.95
N LYS A 641 8.71 0.17 60.72
CA LYS A 641 7.81 -0.88 61.23
C LYS A 641 6.66 -1.20 60.27
N LYS A 642 6.57 -0.49 59.15
CA LYS A 642 5.48 -0.60 58.18
C LYS A 642 5.86 -1.35 56.90
N TYR A 643 7.08 -1.89 56.87
CA TYR A 643 7.51 -2.77 55.78
C TYR A 643 6.96 -4.18 55.95
N VAL A 644 6.34 -4.71 54.90
CA VAL A 644 5.75 -6.04 54.88
C VAL A 644 6.53 -6.90 53.90
N ALA A 645 7.16 -7.97 54.40
CA ALA A 645 7.89 -8.90 53.55
C ALA A 645 6.94 -9.58 52.56
N ILE A 646 7.39 -9.76 51.31
CA ILE A 646 6.68 -10.59 50.36
C ILE A 646 6.67 -12.04 50.88
N PRO A 647 5.50 -12.69 51.04
CA PRO A 647 5.43 -14.01 51.66
C PRO A 647 5.84 -15.15 50.71
N ASN A 648 5.66 -14.97 49.39
CA ASN A 648 6.10 -15.92 48.36
C ASN A 648 6.19 -15.23 46.98
N MET A 649 6.88 -15.86 46.02
CA MET A 649 7.11 -15.28 44.68
C MET A 649 5.87 -15.16 43.78
N ASN A 650 4.73 -15.74 44.17
CA ASN A 650 3.45 -15.57 43.46
C ASN A 650 2.67 -14.36 43.97
N THR A 651 3.17 -13.67 45.01
CA THR A 651 2.53 -12.45 45.53
C THR A 651 2.63 -11.34 44.50
N ALA A 652 1.48 -10.79 44.10
CA ALA A 652 1.41 -9.65 43.21
C ALA A 652 1.24 -8.34 43.99
N VAL A 653 1.76 -7.26 43.44
CA VAL A 653 1.63 -5.90 43.97
C VAL A 653 0.84 -5.04 42.98
N GLN A 654 -0.06 -4.20 43.49
CA GLN A 654 -0.81 -3.27 42.65
C GLN A 654 0.14 -2.31 41.92
N LEU A 655 -0.11 -2.09 40.64
CA LEU A 655 0.62 -1.13 39.82
C LEU A 655 0.54 0.27 40.46
N GLY A 656 1.64 1.03 40.37
CA GLY A 656 1.75 2.34 41.00
C GLY A 656 2.09 2.32 42.50
N LYS A 657 2.11 1.15 43.15
CA LYS A 657 2.79 0.96 44.45
C LYS A 657 4.25 0.59 44.21
N GLY A 658 5.15 1.08 45.07
CA GLY A 658 6.56 0.71 45.03
C GLY A 658 6.88 -0.45 45.98
N PHE A 659 8.10 -0.97 45.88
CA PHE A 659 8.66 -1.98 46.76
C PHE A 659 10.12 -1.68 47.11
N TYR A 660 10.58 -2.27 48.21
CA TYR A 660 11.98 -2.32 48.61
C TYR A 660 12.62 -3.59 48.08
N LEU A 661 13.77 -3.45 47.44
CA LEU A 661 14.63 -4.57 47.06
C LEU A 661 15.98 -4.44 47.76
N PHE A 662 16.42 -5.50 48.41
CA PHE A 662 17.78 -5.59 48.89
C PHE A 662 18.72 -6.06 47.78
N SER A 663 19.38 -5.10 47.14
CA SER A 663 20.35 -5.36 46.07
C SER A 663 21.64 -5.92 46.65
N ARG A 664 22.05 -7.09 46.14
CA ARG A 664 23.35 -7.71 46.42
C ARG A 664 24.26 -7.81 45.19
N GLY A 665 23.82 -7.23 44.07
CA GLY A 665 24.46 -7.39 42.76
C GLY A 665 23.70 -8.35 41.85
N SER A 666 24.20 -8.48 40.62
CA SER A 666 23.66 -9.42 39.65
C SER A 666 24.03 -10.86 40.02
N LYS A 667 23.05 -11.76 39.98
CA LYS A 667 23.25 -13.20 40.16
C LYS A 667 23.86 -13.88 38.94
N LEU A 668 23.98 -13.16 37.82
CA LEU A 668 24.62 -13.62 36.58
C LEU A 668 26.16 -13.52 36.63
N GLN A 669 26.71 -12.92 37.69
CA GLN A 669 28.15 -12.88 37.92
C GLN A 669 28.70 -14.27 38.27
N ALA A 670 29.94 -14.56 37.88
CA ALA A 670 30.61 -15.79 38.26
C ALA A 670 30.69 -15.89 39.80
N ASN A 671 30.40 -17.07 40.36
CA ASN A 671 30.37 -17.34 41.80
C ASN A 671 29.42 -16.46 42.63
N ALA A 672 28.43 -15.80 42.01
CA ALA A 672 27.54 -14.86 42.70
C ALA A 672 26.87 -15.43 43.97
N TYR A 673 26.48 -16.71 43.96
CA TYR A 673 25.89 -17.34 45.14
C TYR A 673 26.84 -17.31 46.36
N ARG A 674 28.10 -17.72 46.16
CA ARG A 674 29.12 -17.72 47.21
C ARG A 674 29.40 -16.28 47.68
N ASP A 675 29.66 -15.39 46.73
CA ASP A 675 30.19 -14.04 46.98
C ASP A 675 29.13 -13.02 47.43
N GLN A 676 27.84 -13.33 47.26
CA GLN A 676 26.72 -12.44 47.63
C GLN A 676 25.84 -12.98 48.76
N LEU A 677 25.78 -14.31 48.97
CA LEU A 677 24.88 -14.94 49.95
C LEU A 677 25.58 -15.79 51.02
N GLN A 678 26.73 -16.42 50.73
CA GLN A 678 27.27 -17.49 51.58
C GLN A 678 28.47 -17.05 52.44
N GLU A 679 29.51 -16.51 51.82
CA GLU A 679 30.81 -16.29 52.49
C GLU A 679 31.12 -14.80 52.66
N GLN A 680 31.66 -14.44 53.84
CA GLN A 680 32.13 -13.07 54.13
C GLN A 680 33.65 -12.96 53.87
N PRO A 681 34.16 -11.78 53.44
CA PRO A 681 33.42 -10.55 53.19
C PRO A 681 32.59 -10.62 51.90
N PHE A 682 31.35 -10.13 51.95
CA PHE A 682 30.50 -10.08 50.75
C PHE A 682 31.05 -9.09 49.74
N SER A 683 30.90 -9.42 48.45
CA SER A 683 31.34 -8.57 47.34
C SER A 683 30.67 -7.18 47.34
N ASN A 684 31.44 -6.15 46.96
CA ASN A 684 30.88 -4.86 46.56
C ASN A 684 30.33 -5.00 45.13
N PRO A 685 29.00 -4.97 44.93
CA PRO A 685 28.42 -5.37 43.65
C PRO A 685 28.68 -4.32 42.57
N ALA A 686 29.09 -4.77 41.38
CA ALA A 686 29.15 -3.93 40.20
C ALA A 686 27.74 -3.48 39.75
N PRO A 687 27.62 -2.38 38.97
CA PRO A 687 26.35 -2.01 38.37
C PRO A 687 25.78 -3.13 37.50
N TYR A 688 24.45 -3.22 37.42
CA TYR A 688 23.76 -4.24 36.64
C TYR A 688 22.39 -3.74 36.19
N THR A 689 21.79 -4.44 35.24
CA THR A 689 20.50 -4.06 34.65
C THR A 689 19.45 -5.08 35.00
N LEU A 690 18.40 -4.67 35.70
CA LEU A 690 17.18 -5.46 35.89
C LEU A 690 16.39 -5.50 34.59
N ILE A 691 15.72 -6.63 34.33
CA ILE A 691 14.81 -6.79 33.20
C ILE A 691 13.42 -7.09 33.74
N TYR A 692 12.45 -6.25 33.42
CA TYR A 692 11.03 -6.48 33.62
C TYR A 692 10.44 -6.97 32.30
N LYS A 693 9.66 -8.05 32.30
CA LYS A 693 9.04 -8.62 31.10
C LYS A 693 7.53 -8.71 31.29
N GLY A 694 6.79 -7.89 30.57
CA GLY A 694 5.34 -7.93 30.61
C GLY A 694 4.71 -6.87 29.73
N LYS A 695 3.40 -6.69 29.85
CA LYS A 695 2.68 -5.67 29.06
C LYS A 695 2.97 -4.28 29.62
N LEU A 696 3.18 -3.29 28.76
CA LEU A 696 3.32 -1.91 29.23
C LEU A 696 1.98 -1.36 29.73
N PHE A 697 2.02 -0.58 30.80
CA PHE A 697 0.87 0.24 31.18
C PHE A 697 0.80 1.50 30.31
N VAL A 698 -0.40 1.75 29.77
CA VAL A 698 -0.75 2.94 28.99
C VAL A 698 -2.05 3.50 29.54
N GLY A 699 -2.17 4.82 29.57
CA GLY A 699 -3.32 5.55 30.09
C GLY A 699 -3.06 6.09 31.48
N ASP A 700 -4.15 6.40 32.19
CA ASP A 700 -4.10 7.10 33.48
C ASP A 700 -4.32 6.13 34.64
N LEU A 701 -3.57 6.31 35.72
CA LEU A 701 -3.68 5.50 36.93
C LEU A 701 -3.83 6.40 38.15
N THR A 702 -4.89 6.22 38.93
CA THR A 702 -5.05 6.89 40.23
C THR A 702 -4.72 5.93 41.36
N VAL A 703 -3.71 6.26 42.15
CA VAL A 703 -3.28 5.45 43.30
C VAL A 703 -3.74 6.09 44.61
N PRO A 704 -4.58 5.41 45.41
CA PRO A 704 -4.97 5.92 46.72
C PRO A 704 -3.81 5.85 47.71
N VAL A 705 -3.71 6.87 48.56
CA VAL A 705 -2.73 6.98 49.65
C VAL A 705 -3.44 7.28 50.96
N PHE A 706 -2.90 6.76 52.06
CA PHE A 706 -3.59 6.76 53.35
C PHE A 706 -2.77 7.39 54.45
N ASN A 707 -3.46 7.92 55.45
CA ASN A 707 -2.88 8.38 56.70
C ASN A 707 -3.74 7.91 57.86
N ARG A 708 -3.15 7.08 58.72
CA ARG A 708 -3.80 6.62 59.95
C ARG A 708 -4.08 7.75 60.96
N ASN A 709 -3.55 8.96 60.75
CA ASN A 709 -3.71 10.14 61.61
C ASN A 709 -3.25 9.90 63.07
N ALA A 710 -2.28 9.01 63.27
CA ALA A 710 -1.77 8.65 64.60
C ALA A 710 -0.62 9.55 65.10
N GLY A 711 -0.27 10.63 64.38
CA GLY A 711 0.73 11.62 64.79
C GLY A 711 2.20 11.15 64.90
N GLY A 712 2.49 9.86 64.72
CA GLY A 712 3.84 9.31 64.84
C GLY A 712 4.77 9.56 63.63
N GLU A 713 6.07 9.30 63.81
CA GLU A 713 7.18 9.57 62.87
C GLU A 713 7.02 8.96 61.45
N GLY A 714 6.15 7.96 61.28
CA GLY A 714 5.84 7.32 59.98
C GLY A 714 4.43 7.59 59.44
N ALA A 715 3.64 8.47 60.05
CA ALA A 715 2.26 8.70 59.65
C ALA A 715 2.15 9.44 58.30
N GLY A 716 1.28 8.94 57.42
CA GLY A 716 0.95 9.55 56.13
C GLY A 716 1.91 9.24 54.99
N PHE A 717 3.08 8.63 55.25
CA PHE A 717 4.02 8.22 54.19
C PHE A 717 3.51 7.01 53.41
N ASN A 718 3.53 7.08 52.09
CA ASN A 718 3.09 5.98 51.22
C ASN A 718 4.17 5.74 50.17
N LEU A 719 4.59 4.48 50.01
CA LEU A 719 5.52 4.08 48.97
C LEU A 719 4.77 3.90 47.65
N LEU A 720 5.01 4.82 46.73
CA LEU A 720 4.51 4.77 45.36
C LEU A 720 5.60 4.32 44.41
N GLY A 721 5.18 3.93 43.21
CA GLY A 721 6.05 3.50 42.13
C GLY A 721 5.67 4.20 40.84
N ASN A 722 6.65 4.55 40.01
CA ASN A 722 6.37 5.00 38.66
C ASN A 722 5.83 3.82 37.83
N PRO A 723 4.55 3.84 37.40
CA PRO A 723 3.93 2.72 36.70
C PRO A 723 4.33 2.64 35.21
N TYR A 724 4.99 3.66 34.67
CA TYR A 724 5.30 3.74 33.25
C TYR A 724 6.71 3.25 32.93
N ALA A 725 6.88 2.68 31.74
CA ALA A 725 8.16 2.50 31.08
C ALA A 725 8.70 3.84 30.53
N SER A 726 8.65 4.89 31.34
CA SER A 726 9.02 6.26 30.98
C SER A 726 9.32 7.06 32.25
N PRO A 727 10.32 7.93 32.27
CA PRO A 727 10.47 8.92 33.35
C PRO A 727 9.22 9.79 33.46
N ILE A 728 8.87 10.22 34.68
CA ILE A 728 7.77 11.15 34.92
C ILE A 728 8.25 12.40 35.65
N LYS A 729 7.60 13.54 35.42
CA LYS A 729 7.85 14.77 36.17
C LYS A 729 6.93 14.87 37.38
N TRP A 730 7.50 15.17 38.54
CA TRP A 730 6.75 15.31 39.79
C TRP A 730 5.63 16.35 39.70
N GLY A 731 5.89 17.50 39.08
CA GLY A 731 4.93 18.58 38.93
C GLY A 731 3.73 18.24 38.03
N ALA A 732 3.86 17.23 37.16
CA ALA A 732 2.82 16.84 36.20
C ALA A 732 1.83 15.81 36.76
N LEU A 733 2.03 15.32 37.99
CA LEU A 733 1.10 14.40 38.65
C LEU A 733 -0.02 15.16 39.36
N ASP A 734 -1.29 14.77 39.18
CA ASP A 734 -2.38 15.33 39.98
C ASP A 734 -2.35 14.75 41.39
N LYS A 735 -2.52 15.62 42.39
CA LYS A 735 -2.35 15.28 43.80
C LYS A 735 -3.53 15.79 44.61
N VAL A 736 -4.19 14.92 45.37
CA VAL A 736 -5.30 15.27 46.27
C VAL A 736 -4.90 14.91 47.70
N ASN A 737 -4.89 15.90 48.60
CA ASN A 737 -4.48 15.76 50.00
C ASN A 737 -3.05 15.22 50.21
N VAL A 738 -2.16 15.38 49.22
CA VAL A 738 -0.75 14.97 49.28
C VAL A 738 0.14 16.20 49.36
N GLY A 739 1.17 16.15 50.20
CA GLY A 739 2.14 17.24 50.35
C GLY A 739 2.95 17.51 49.08
N PRO A 740 3.62 18.67 48.98
CA PRO A 740 4.30 19.09 47.76
C PRO A 740 5.63 18.36 47.52
N PHE A 741 6.14 17.62 48.50
CA PHE A 741 7.44 16.97 48.43
C PHE A 741 7.35 15.54 47.88
N VAL A 742 8.38 15.15 47.14
CA VAL A 742 8.70 13.77 46.77
C VAL A 742 10.01 13.35 47.42
N TRP A 743 10.08 12.10 47.88
CA TRP A 743 11.27 11.52 48.50
C TRP A 743 11.79 10.36 47.66
N LEU A 744 12.91 10.58 46.98
CA LEU A 744 13.62 9.58 46.19
C LEU A 744 14.81 9.05 46.98
N PHE A 745 14.97 7.72 47.02
CA PHE A 745 16.05 7.11 47.78
C PHE A 745 17.37 7.20 47.02
N ASP A 746 18.40 7.74 47.67
CA ASP A 746 19.77 7.76 47.19
C ASP A 746 20.54 6.59 47.80
N PRO A 747 20.81 5.52 47.03
CA PRO A 747 21.49 4.34 47.54
C PRO A 747 22.98 4.55 47.84
N LEU A 748 23.62 5.58 47.26
CA LEU A 748 25.03 5.88 47.52
C LEU A 748 25.21 6.40 48.95
N ASN A 749 24.34 7.31 49.36
CA ASN A 749 24.38 7.95 50.67
C ASN A 749 23.48 7.26 51.71
N GLY A 750 22.59 6.37 51.29
CA GLY A 750 21.61 5.72 52.17
C GLY A 750 20.58 6.70 52.74
N THR A 751 20.28 7.77 52.02
CA THR A 751 19.38 8.87 52.44
C THR A 751 18.29 9.13 51.40
N TYR A 752 17.41 10.08 51.66
CA TYR A 752 16.43 10.54 50.67
C TYR A 752 16.82 11.89 50.11
N VAL A 753 16.77 12.01 48.78
CA VAL A 753 16.67 13.28 48.09
C VAL A 753 15.22 13.72 48.17
N VAL A 754 14.98 14.83 48.88
CA VAL A 754 13.66 15.42 49.08
C VAL A 754 13.57 16.66 48.21
N SER A 755 12.52 16.75 47.40
CA SER A 755 12.33 17.88 46.49
C SER A 755 10.85 18.23 46.35
N ASP A 756 10.54 19.52 46.25
CA ASP A 756 9.26 20.06 45.78
C ASP A 756 9.36 20.67 44.37
N ASP A 757 10.53 20.56 43.71
CA ASP A 757 10.74 21.05 42.36
C ASP A 757 9.77 20.33 41.39
N PRO A 758 8.89 21.06 40.68
CA PRO A 758 8.00 20.45 39.69
C PRO A 758 8.73 19.72 38.56
N ASN A 759 10.00 20.07 38.30
CA ASN A 759 10.84 19.43 37.29
C ASN A 759 11.58 18.18 37.80
N MET A 760 11.43 17.81 39.08
CA MET A 760 12.04 16.60 39.61
C MET A 760 11.58 15.38 38.80
N VAL A 761 12.54 14.68 38.20
CA VAL A 761 12.29 13.49 37.36
C VAL A 761 12.33 12.24 38.22
N ILE A 762 11.26 11.45 38.16
CA ILE A 762 11.17 10.13 38.76
C ILE A 762 11.42 9.11 37.63
N PRO A 763 12.53 8.35 37.67
CA PRO A 763 12.86 7.39 36.62
C PRO A 763 11.83 6.28 36.44
N ALA A 764 11.81 5.65 35.26
CA ALA A 764 11.05 4.42 35.04
C ALA A 764 11.51 3.32 36.00
N GLY A 765 10.58 2.59 36.60
CA GLY A 765 10.88 1.53 37.58
C GLY A 765 11.40 2.01 38.94
N ALA A 766 11.38 3.33 39.22
CA ALA A 766 11.75 3.87 40.53
C ALA A 766 10.56 3.83 41.51
N GLY A 767 10.86 3.59 42.79
CA GLY A 767 9.94 3.80 43.91
C GLY A 767 10.25 5.12 44.62
N PHE A 768 9.22 5.78 45.15
CA PHE A 768 9.36 7.05 45.86
C PHE A 768 8.29 7.17 46.95
N PHE A 769 8.59 7.91 48.03
CA PHE A 769 7.56 8.23 48.99
C PHE A 769 6.84 9.53 48.64
N VAL A 770 5.59 9.58 49.04
CA VAL A 770 4.79 10.79 49.21
C VAL A 770 4.18 10.79 50.61
N LYS A 771 3.75 11.96 51.09
CA LYS A 771 3.11 12.10 52.39
C LYS A 771 1.72 12.71 52.25
N VAL A 772 0.71 12.04 52.79
CA VAL A 772 -0.64 12.61 52.96
C VAL A 772 -0.58 13.74 53.99
N LEU A 773 -1.22 14.87 53.68
CA LEU A 773 -1.24 16.06 54.53
C LEU A 773 -1.89 15.78 55.89
N GLY A 774 -1.42 16.47 56.93
CA GLY A 774 -2.03 16.41 58.25
C GLY A 774 -3.48 16.88 58.22
N GLY A 775 -4.38 16.18 58.94
CA GLY A 775 -5.82 16.47 58.96
C GLY A 775 -6.64 15.64 57.97
N PHE A 776 -6.01 14.92 57.04
CA PHE A 776 -6.70 14.04 56.09
C PHE A 776 -6.39 12.57 56.37
N ALA A 777 -7.39 11.70 56.30
CA ALA A 777 -7.21 10.25 56.46
C ALA A 777 -6.78 9.55 55.15
N SER A 778 -7.00 10.20 54.01
CA SER A 778 -6.66 9.68 52.68
C SER A 778 -6.40 10.80 51.68
N GLY A 779 -5.79 10.42 50.56
CA GLY A 779 -5.54 11.24 49.39
C GLY A 779 -5.34 10.37 48.16
N SER A 780 -4.92 10.98 47.05
CA SER A 780 -4.58 10.26 45.82
C SER A 780 -3.46 10.95 45.06
N VAL A 781 -2.74 10.13 44.28
CA VAL A 781 -1.81 10.60 43.25
C VAL A 781 -2.25 9.99 41.92
N ARG A 782 -2.51 10.83 40.93
CA ARG A 782 -2.86 10.42 39.57
C ARG A 782 -1.64 10.54 38.66
N PHE A 783 -1.31 9.43 38.03
CA PHE A 783 -0.38 9.32 36.94
C PHE A 783 -1.18 9.48 35.64
N SER A 784 -0.77 10.40 34.78
CA SER A 784 -1.37 10.59 33.46
C SER A 784 -0.35 10.44 32.36
N GLU A 785 -0.77 10.10 31.14
CA GLU A 785 0.10 10.04 29.96
C GLU A 785 0.92 11.32 29.76
N GLY A 786 0.31 12.49 30.01
CA GLY A 786 0.99 13.79 29.92
C GLY A 786 2.10 14.03 30.96
N ALA A 787 2.23 13.17 31.98
CA ALA A 787 3.28 13.28 32.98
C ALA A 787 4.61 12.64 32.55
N LYS A 788 4.59 11.79 31.51
CA LYS A 788 5.78 11.17 30.94
C LYS A 788 6.70 12.23 30.33
N ALA A 789 8.01 12.04 30.47
CA ALA A 789 9.03 12.95 29.98
C ALA A 789 10.24 12.20 29.43
N LEU A 790 10.98 12.84 28.52
CA LEU A 790 12.36 12.46 28.24
C LEU A 790 13.26 13.02 29.34
N LYS A 791 14.27 12.24 29.70
CA LYS A 791 15.25 12.63 30.72
C LYS A 791 16.29 13.59 30.17
#